data_AF-A0AA36J9H7-F1
#
_entry.id   AF-A0AA36J9H7-F1
#
_cell.length_a   1.000
_cell.length_b   1.000
_cell.length_c   1.000
_cell.angle_alpha   90.00
_cell.angle_beta   90.00
_cell.angle_gamma   90.00
#
_symmetry.space_group_name_H-M   'P 1'
#
loop_
_entity.id
_entity.type
_entity.pdbx_description
1 polymer ?
#
loop_
_entity_poly.entity_id
_entity_poly.type
_entity_poly.pdbx_seq_one_letter_code
_entity_poly.pdbx_strand_id
1 'polypeptide(L)'
;MGSKDAALAAVALDGLDLRHFFPLRGDKELVLAAVQHTGMALCYAAKELQEDKEVVLAAVAQHWMALQYASDEMTEDNDVVQLAVSANGLALKEAGPRSRGMLVHVMEAVKNDGRALQYASEDLRKDHLVVMEALKSNPEALEFAHDDVKEVLEVIMPALRRDGAVLRFLPHSMRDSCDVTMDAVQTCGLAVSFATAKVRADREVMMTAARKDGLALAYAVQELLDDEDLVEAACEENALALQYASDRWRSDKDFVKTVLGRDGRALEFVSGGLSDDFELCMEAVNETGEALIHCSAALRDNEDICRMALHNDGLQLLNVSPRLRQDRELALLAVSTHPPVLAHLLEEQIFDQELVSTAVSHDGLVLIFAPETMRDDEVVVQAAVSQNGLALEYASARLRSKCEIVLAALGENPEAVHHVLPIMRDDQEMMAFGQDRRPHLPSQLKSRLRPLALKMALARIRMFLEPLLKKLKVHWEQARPILRKLNSLEELQLAADDPEAFLKGLDSREDVGMDWKIALLRPSLEPVANERSLWWDEMAPVLRSCSAKELKAASEDGKRFLDSLMSKTRGETARLLCIAQLRRPLSAVLPKGLPWHDVVPALHQVETVKELQTAREAPDLLLWKMNSNSQEWAPALLYQFLRLRPKMEPKLAEVAPGVYWEDFAKSLQALEPLELLQAEKSIYRFLQLLDIYPADPPGRWWFMARLRPHMELQLETQGNTWEEAVEMMSEMDAAFDLKPAIHGPAAFCLRLAEGPARLAFGAFGADGANRTLRPEDLQGLQIRVSTADSFEGAAAATESP
;
A
#
# COMPACT_ATOMS: atom_id res chain seq x y z
N MET A 1 25.03 33.36 46.69
CA MET A 1 24.44 32.17 47.34
C MET A 1 25.58 31.42 47.99
N GLY A 2 25.43 30.97 49.24
CA GLY A 2 26.51 30.28 49.93
C GLY A 2 26.88 28.99 49.19
N SER A 3 28.13 28.53 49.36
CA SER A 3 28.59 27.25 48.79
C SER A 3 27.66 26.08 49.14
N LYS A 4 27.02 26.13 50.33
CA LYS A 4 26.04 25.15 50.79
C LYS A 4 24.66 25.26 50.11
N ASP A 5 24.12 26.46 49.91
CA ASP A 5 22.82 26.66 49.25
C ASP A 5 22.86 26.21 47.78
N ALA A 6 23.99 26.48 47.10
CA ALA A 6 24.22 26.00 45.75
C ALA A 6 24.35 24.48 45.68
N ALA A 7 25.01 23.86 46.68
CA ALA A 7 25.11 22.41 46.79
C ALA A 7 23.74 21.75 47.05
N LEU A 8 22.91 22.32 47.93
CA LEU A 8 21.55 21.83 48.19
C LEU A 8 20.67 21.91 46.94
N ALA A 9 20.76 23.00 46.17
CA ALA A 9 20.01 23.14 44.92
C ALA A 9 20.46 22.14 43.83
N ALA A 10 21.76 21.85 43.75
CA ALA A 10 22.30 20.87 42.81
C ALA A 10 21.88 19.43 43.18
N VAL A 11 22.04 19.07 44.45
CA VAL A 11 21.70 17.75 44.99
C VAL A 11 20.19 17.47 44.94
N ALA A 12 19.36 18.52 45.01
CA ALA A 12 17.90 18.40 44.82
C ALA A 12 17.47 18.10 43.37
N LEU A 13 18.36 18.31 42.39
CA LEU A 13 18.14 17.95 40.98
C LEU A 13 18.71 16.56 40.66
N ASP A 14 19.90 16.26 41.17
CA ASP A 14 20.54 14.94 41.09
C ASP A 14 21.33 14.65 42.38
N GLY A 15 20.88 13.66 43.14
CA GLY A 15 21.51 13.27 44.41
C GLY A 15 22.97 12.83 44.27
N LEU A 16 23.39 12.37 43.08
CA LEU A 16 24.77 11.94 42.82
C LEU A 16 25.76 13.11 42.72
N ASP A 17 25.29 14.35 42.58
CA ASP A 17 26.14 15.55 42.53
C ASP A 17 26.88 15.81 43.85
N LEU A 18 26.50 15.13 44.94
CA LEU A 18 27.26 15.09 46.19
C LEU A 18 28.75 14.74 45.97
N ARG A 19 29.07 13.99 44.91
CA ARG A 19 30.46 13.67 44.53
C ARG A 19 31.33 14.89 44.23
N HIS A 20 30.76 16.02 43.84
CA HIS A 20 31.52 17.22 43.46
C HIS A 20 31.79 18.15 44.66
N PHE A 21 31.11 17.94 45.78
CA PHE A 21 31.16 18.81 46.95
C PHE A 21 32.04 18.24 48.08
N PHE A 22 33.31 17.96 47.78
CA PHE A 22 34.27 17.32 48.72
C PHE A 22 34.30 17.90 50.14
N PRO A 23 34.31 19.24 50.37
CA PRO A 23 34.36 19.80 51.72
C PRO A 23 33.05 19.64 52.51
N LEU A 24 31.93 19.35 51.84
CA LEU A 24 30.58 19.35 52.42
C LEU A 24 29.99 17.94 52.55
N ARG A 25 30.74 16.89 52.20
CA ARG A 25 30.31 15.48 52.34
C ARG A 25 30.12 15.01 53.79
N GLY A 26 30.60 15.79 54.76
CA GLY A 26 30.34 15.59 56.19
C GLY A 26 29.19 16.43 56.74
N ASP A 27 28.53 17.24 55.91
CA ASP A 27 27.36 18.01 56.32
C ASP A 27 26.10 17.14 56.23
N LYS A 28 25.56 16.76 57.40
CA LYS A 28 24.41 15.84 57.52
C LYS A 28 23.18 16.31 56.75
N GLU A 29 22.91 17.62 56.72
CA GLU A 29 21.73 18.18 56.05
C GLU A 29 21.84 18.05 54.52
N LEU A 30 23.02 18.34 53.97
CA LEU A 30 23.29 18.16 52.54
C LEU A 30 23.24 16.68 52.13
N VAL A 31 23.84 15.80 52.94
CA VAL A 31 23.84 14.36 52.66
C VAL A 31 22.43 13.77 52.77
N LEU A 32 21.63 14.19 53.76
CA LEU A 32 20.22 13.77 53.87
C LEU A 32 19.41 14.17 52.64
N ALA A 33 19.56 15.41 52.15
CA ALA A 33 18.92 15.86 50.93
C ALA A 33 19.35 15.01 49.71
N ALA A 34 20.63 14.62 49.64
CA ALA A 34 21.16 13.77 48.57
C ALA A 34 20.57 12.37 48.58
N VAL A 35 20.61 11.70 49.72
CA VAL A 35 20.14 10.31 49.84
C VAL A 35 18.63 10.21 49.72
N GLN A 36 17.88 11.26 50.10
CA GLN A 36 16.43 11.33 49.90
C GLN A 36 16.03 11.43 48.43
N HIS A 37 16.85 12.05 47.58
CA HIS A 37 16.60 12.07 46.13
C HIS A 37 17.15 10.80 45.45
N THR A 38 18.33 10.34 45.87
CA THR A 38 19.00 9.18 45.28
C THR A 38 19.75 8.40 46.36
N GLY A 39 19.17 7.29 46.82
CA GLY A 39 19.73 6.50 47.94
C GLY A 39 21.20 6.06 47.75
N MET A 40 21.63 5.85 46.50
CA MET A 40 23.02 5.52 46.16
C MET A 40 24.04 6.64 46.45
N ALA A 41 23.59 7.88 46.69
CA ALA A 41 24.46 8.99 47.06
C ALA A 41 25.23 8.76 48.37
N LEU A 42 24.80 7.79 49.20
CA LEU A 42 25.49 7.40 50.43
C LEU A 42 26.96 7.01 50.21
N CYS A 43 27.33 6.49 49.03
CA CYS A 43 28.71 6.16 48.70
C CYS A 43 29.67 7.37 48.73
N TYR A 44 29.15 8.59 48.56
CA TYR A 44 29.94 9.82 48.59
C TYR A 44 29.96 10.51 49.96
N ALA A 45 29.12 10.07 50.91
CA ALA A 45 29.07 10.61 52.25
C ALA A 45 30.40 10.39 52.99
N ALA A 46 30.71 11.26 53.96
CA ALA A 46 31.81 11.03 54.89
C ALA A 46 31.54 9.76 55.72
N LYS A 47 32.61 9.09 56.18
CA LYS A 47 32.50 7.80 56.90
C LYS A 47 31.62 7.91 58.14
N GLU A 48 31.71 9.04 58.85
CA GLU A 48 30.92 9.32 60.04
C GLU A 48 29.41 9.35 59.74
N LEU A 49 29.01 9.72 58.52
CA LEU A 49 27.61 9.75 58.08
C LEU A 49 27.16 8.43 57.43
N GLN A 50 28.10 7.57 57.00
CA GLN A 50 27.80 6.18 56.64
C GLN A 50 27.55 5.28 57.86
N GLU A 51 27.94 5.77 59.05
CA GLU A 51 27.66 5.20 60.36
C GLU A 51 26.40 5.82 61.02
N ASP A 52 25.91 6.96 60.51
CA ASP A 52 24.73 7.63 61.05
C ASP A 52 23.44 6.91 60.62
N LYS A 53 22.79 6.27 61.58
CA LYS A 53 21.56 5.48 61.37
C LYS A 53 20.45 6.24 60.65
N GLU A 54 20.27 7.53 60.90
CA GLU A 54 19.20 8.32 60.27
C GLU A 54 19.50 8.54 58.77
N VAL A 55 20.76 8.83 58.44
CA VAL A 55 21.21 8.99 57.06
C VAL A 55 21.11 7.67 56.29
N VAL A 56 21.55 6.56 56.91
CA VAL A 56 21.50 5.23 56.30
C VAL A 56 20.05 4.76 56.10
N LEU A 57 19.16 4.95 57.08
CA LEU A 57 17.74 4.62 56.94
C LEU A 57 17.09 5.43 55.81
N ALA A 58 17.39 6.72 55.70
CA ALA A 58 16.88 7.56 54.61
C ALA A 58 17.39 7.08 53.23
N ALA A 59 18.65 6.66 53.14
CA ALA A 59 19.23 6.13 51.92
C ALA A 59 18.63 4.77 51.51
N VAL A 60 18.50 3.85 52.46
CA VAL A 60 17.94 2.50 52.25
C VAL A 60 16.45 2.56 51.93
N ALA A 61 15.70 3.48 52.55
CA ALA A 61 14.28 3.70 52.24
C ALA A 61 14.06 4.10 50.78
N GLN A 62 15.00 4.86 50.20
CA GLN A 62 14.94 5.26 48.80
C GLN A 62 15.46 4.17 47.86
N HIS A 63 16.54 3.50 48.24
CA HIS A 63 17.10 2.42 47.44
C HIS A 63 17.79 1.38 48.33
N TRP A 64 17.26 0.16 48.38
CA TRP A 64 17.76 -0.93 49.24
C TRP A 64 19.27 -1.21 49.08
N MET A 65 19.80 -1.13 47.85
CA MET A 65 21.22 -1.34 47.53
C MET A 65 22.15 -0.26 48.11
N ALA A 66 21.63 0.82 48.68
CA ALA A 66 22.43 1.78 49.44
C ALA A 66 23.10 1.13 50.66
N LEU A 67 22.54 0.03 51.18
CA LEU A 67 23.08 -0.72 52.32
C LEU A 67 24.55 -1.15 52.12
N GLN A 68 24.99 -1.40 50.89
CA GLN A 68 26.39 -1.79 50.59
C GLN A 68 27.43 -0.71 50.95
N TYR A 69 26.99 0.54 51.12
CA TYR A 69 27.84 1.68 51.48
C TYR A 69 27.72 2.07 52.95
N ALA A 70 26.85 1.41 53.71
CA ALA A 70 26.74 1.59 55.14
C ALA A 70 27.94 0.95 55.85
N SER A 71 28.24 1.38 57.07
CA SER A 71 29.30 0.77 57.87
C SER A 71 28.94 -0.67 58.28
N ASP A 72 29.95 -1.47 58.63
CA ASP A 72 29.75 -2.86 59.10
C ASP A 72 28.72 -2.93 60.25
N GLU A 73 28.74 -1.97 61.18
CA GLU A 73 27.77 -1.87 62.28
C GLU A 73 26.33 -1.65 61.77
N MET A 74 26.14 -0.81 60.76
CA MET A 74 24.82 -0.54 60.16
C MET A 74 24.32 -1.70 59.29
N THR A 75 25.22 -2.48 58.69
CA THR A 75 24.84 -3.73 58.00
C THR A 75 24.41 -4.84 58.97
N GLU A 76 24.71 -4.68 60.26
CA GLU A 76 24.26 -5.56 61.35
C GLU A 76 23.08 -4.97 62.14
N ASP A 77 22.69 -3.72 61.92
CA ASP A 77 21.57 -3.08 62.62
C ASP A 77 20.23 -3.67 62.16
N ASN A 78 19.40 -4.07 63.13
CA ASN A 78 18.13 -4.74 62.85
C ASN A 78 17.16 -3.87 62.05
N ASP A 79 17.02 -2.60 62.39
CA ASP A 79 16.01 -1.74 61.75
C ASP A 79 16.43 -1.42 60.31
N VAL A 80 17.73 -1.15 60.10
CA VAL A 80 18.29 -0.87 58.77
C VAL A 80 18.17 -2.08 57.85
N VAL A 81 18.58 -3.27 58.32
CA VAL A 81 18.51 -4.49 57.52
C VAL A 81 17.06 -4.90 57.27
N GLN A 82 16.19 -4.83 58.27
CA GLN A 82 14.77 -5.15 58.10
C GLN A 82 14.13 -4.23 57.06
N LEU A 83 14.43 -2.92 57.08
CA LEU A 83 13.95 -1.98 56.07
C LEU A 83 14.47 -2.36 54.67
N ALA A 84 15.76 -2.64 54.52
CA ALA A 84 16.35 -3.01 53.23
C ALA A 84 15.73 -4.29 52.65
N VAL A 85 15.59 -5.31 53.50
CA VAL A 85 15.08 -6.63 53.13
C VAL A 85 13.59 -6.60 52.82
N SER A 86 12.81 -5.80 53.56
CA SER A 86 11.37 -5.63 53.28
C SER A 86 11.11 -4.93 51.95
N ALA A 87 12.02 -4.03 51.53
CA ALA A 87 11.96 -3.38 50.23
C ALA A 87 12.36 -4.32 49.08
N ASN A 88 13.39 -5.15 49.27
CA ASN A 88 13.79 -6.17 48.30
C ASN A 88 14.50 -7.35 49.00
N GLY A 89 14.01 -8.57 48.80
CA GLY A 89 14.60 -9.77 49.44
C GLY A 89 16.09 -9.98 49.14
N LEU A 90 16.58 -9.56 47.96
CA LEU A 90 18.00 -9.69 47.58
C LEU A 90 18.92 -8.73 48.36
N ALA A 91 18.37 -7.75 49.09
CA ALA A 91 19.14 -6.87 49.96
C ALA A 91 19.91 -7.62 51.06
N LEU A 92 19.48 -8.85 51.40
CA LEU A 92 20.19 -9.74 52.32
C LEU A 92 21.65 -9.99 51.92
N LYS A 93 21.97 -9.89 50.61
CA LYS A 93 23.35 -9.95 50.10
C LYS A 93 24.26 -8.90 50.71
N GLU A 94 23.74 -7.71 51.00
CA GLU A 94 24.53 -6.57 51.48
C GLU A 94 24.51 -6.49 53.02
N ALA A 95 23.71 -7.31 53.70
CA ALA A 95 23.68 -7.39 55.16
C ALA A 95 24.95 -8.04 55.73
N GLY A 96 25.28 -7.74 56.99
CA GLY A 96 26.41 -8.35 57.69
C GLY A 96 26.21 -9.85 57.96
N PRO A 97 27.28 -10.59 58.28
CA PRO A 97 27.22 -12.04 58.47
C PRO A 97 26.29 -12.46 59.61
N ARG A 98 26.21 -11.67 60.68
CA ARG A 98 25.25 -11.92 61.77
C ARG A 98 23.81 -11.81 61.29
N SER A 99 23.48 -10.76 60.54
CA SER A 99 22.13 -10.54 60.01
C SER A 99 21.70 -11.62 59.01
N ARG A 100 22.63 -12.16 58.21
CA ARG A 100 22.39 -13.32 57.34
C ARG A 100 22.15 -14.63 58.10
N GLY A 101 22.54 -14.69 59.37
CA GLY A 101 22.24 -15.78 60.29
C GLY A 101 20.99 -15.55 61.16
N MET A 102 20.35 -14.39 61.07
CA MET A 102 19.15 -14.09 61.84
C MET A 102 17.90 -14.57 61.11
N LEU A 103 17.16 -15.47 61.76
CA LEU A 103 15.91 -16.02 61.22
C LEU A 103 14.91 -14.93 60.81
N VAL A 104 14.78 -13.85 61.58
CA VAL A 104 13.83 -12.76 61.30
C VAL A 104 14.13 -12.08 59.97
N HIS A 105 15.39 -11.70 59.73
CA HIS A 105 15.80 -11.05 58.49
C HIS A 105 15.72 -12.00 57.30
N VAL A 106 16.19 -13.24 57.45
CA VAL A 106 16.16 -14.23 56.37
C VAL A 106 14.72 -14.59 56.00
N MET A 107 13.84 -14.80 56.97
CA MET A 107 12.44 -15.15 56.71
C MET A 107 11.71 -14.01 55.98
N GLU A 108 11.95 -12.76 56.35
CA GLU A 108 11.39 -11.60 55.65
C GLU A 108 11.93 -11.52 54.21
N ALA A 109 13.24 -11.75 54.02
CA ALA A 109 13.89 -11.72 52.71
C ALA A 109 13.30 -12.76 51.76
N VAL A 110 13.18 -13.98 52.27
CA VAL A 110 12.75 -15.16 51.53
C VAL A 110 11.27 -15.09 51.17
N LYS A 111 10.43 -14.48 52.02
CA LYS A 111 9.03 -14.19 51.69
C LYS A 111 8.90 -13.22 50.51
N ASN A 112 9.78 -12.22 50.44
CA ASN A 112 9.79 -11.23 49.38
C ASN A 112 10.35 -11.78 48.06
N ASP A 113 11.54 -12.41 48.10
CA ASP A 113 12.15 -13.12 46.96
C ASP A 113 12.81 -14.43 47.45
N GLY A 114 12.28 -15.58 47.02
CA GLY A 114 12.82 -16.89 47.41
C GLY A 114 14.31 -17.08 47.10
N ARG A 115 14.87 -16.39 46.09
CA ARG A 115 16.31 -16.47 45.75
C ARG A 115 17.20 -15.80 46.80
N ALA A 116 16.64 -15.04 47.73
CA ALA A 116 17.37 -14.49 48.86
C ALA A 116 18.02 -15.59 49.73
N LEU A 117 17.50 -16.82 49.68
CA LEU A 117 18.04 -17.99 50.39
C LEU A 117 19.54 -18.20 50.12
N GLN A 118 20.05 -17.83 48.94
CA GLN A 118 21.47 -17.96 48.58
C GLN A 118 22.42 -17.17 49.51
N TYR A 119 21.91 -16.11 50.14
CA TYR A 119 22.69 -15.25 51.04
C TYR A 119 22.51 -15.63 52.50
N ALA A 120 21.60 -16.55 52.84
CA ALA A 120 21.40 -17.01 54.20
C ALA A 120 22.61 -17.82 54.70
N SER A 121 22.82 -17.79 56.02
CA SER A 121 23.80 -18.66 56.67
C SER A 121 23.56 -20.14 56.35
N GLU A 122 24.61 -20.96 56.41
CA GLU A 122 24.52 -22.39 56.12
C GLU A 122 23.48 -23.10 57.01
N ASP A 123 23.40 -22.73 58.28
CA ASP A 123 22.44 -23.29 59.24
C ASP A 123 20.99 -23.02 58.81
N LEU A 124 20.67 -21.82 58.32
CA LEU A 124 19.33 -21.47 57.85
C LEU A 124 19.01 -22.06 56.48
N ARG A 125 20.01 -22.38 55.67
CA ARG A 125 19.81 -23.14 54.41
C ARG A 125 19.54 -24.64 54.66
N LYS A 126 19.78 -25.13 55.88
CA LYS A 126 19.37 -26.46 56.37
C LYS A 126 18.00 -26.45 57.07
N ASP A 127 17.48 -25.28 57.44
CA ASP A 127 16.18 -25.17 58.12
C ASP A 127 15.03 -25.41 57.13
N HIS A 128 14.27 -26.48 57.35
CA HIS A 128 13.16 -26.86 56.48
C HIS A 128 12.08 -25.77 56.38
N LEU A 129 11.80 -25.04 57.46
CA LEU A 129 10.76 -24.00 57.47
C LEU A 129 11.16 -22.82 56.59
N VAL A 130 12.42 -22.39 56.68
CA VAL A 130 12.96 -21.30 55.86
C VAL A 130 12.98 -21.70 54.39
N VAL A 131 13.48 -22.90 54.09
CA VAL A 131 13.53 -23.40 52.71
C VAL A 131 12.11 -23.55 52.13
N MET A 132 11.15 -24.11 52.87
CA MET A 132 9.76 -24.23 52.39
C MET A 132 9.14 -22.86 52.09
N GLU A 133 9.40 -21.84 52.91
CA GLU A 133 8.92 -20.49 52.61
C GLU A 133 9.56 -19.92 51.34
N ALA A 134 10.85 -20.21 51.11
CA ALA A 134 11.55 -19.82 49.88
C ALA A 134 10.91 -20.44 48.65
N LEU A 135 10.61 -21.73 48.73
CA LEU A 135 10.03 -22.50 47.64
C LEU A 135 8.60 -22.06 47.30
N LYS A 136 7.82 -21.58 48.28
CA LYS A 136 6.51 -20.97 48.04
C LYS A 136 6.63 -19.71 47.22
N SER A 137 7.63 -18.87 47.49
CA SER A 137 7.89 -17.66 46.71
C SER A 137 8.42 -18.04 45.32
N ASN A 138 9.56 -18.74 45.23
CA ASN A 138 10.19 -19.16 43.98
C ASN A 138 10.70 -20.62 44.06
N PRO A 139 10.25 -21.56 43.20
CA PRO A 139 10.69 -22.96 43.25
C PRO A 139 12.19 -23.14 42.95
N GLU A 140 12.77 -22.26 42.13
CA GLU A 140 14.20 -22.30 41.79
C GLU A 140 15.10 -22.01 43.00
N ALA A 141 14.55 -21.46 44.08
CA ALA A 141 15.29 -21.27 45.33
C ALA A 141 15.87 -22.58 45.90
N LEU A 142 15.34 -23.74 45.47
CA LEU A 142 15.85 -25.05 45.85
C LEU A 142 17.33 -25.23 45.51
N GLU A 143 17.84 -24.57 44.46
CA GLU A 143 19.26 -24.59 44.09
C GLU A 143 20.17 -24.28 45.28
N PHE A 144 19.75 -23.31 46.10
CA PHE A 144 20.53 -22.77 47.20
C PHE A 144 20.37 -23.52 48.52
N ALA A 145 19.35 -24.39 48.64
CA ALA A 145 19.15 -25.21 49.83
C ALA A 145 20.34 -26.17 50.05
N HIS A 146 20.56 -26.58 51.30
CA HIS A 146 21.55 -27.60 51.59
C HIS A 146 21.09 -28.96 51.04
N ASP A 147 22.04 -29.81 50.61
CA ASP A 147 21.72 -31.09 49.96
C ASP A 147 20.88 -32.02 50.84
N ASP A 148 21.11 -32.02 52.16
CA ASP A 148 20.29 -32.75 53.14
C ASP A 148 18.79 -32.41 53.02
N VAL A 149 18.44 -31.15 52.74
CA VAL A 149 17.04 -30.70 52.61
C VAL A 149 16.46 -31.12 51.27
N LYS A 150 17.29 -31.21 50.22
CA LYS A 150 16.89 -31.64 48.88
C LYS A 150 16.50 -33.12 48.83
N GLU A 151 16.86 -33.91 49.84
CA GLU A 151 16.43 -35.30 49.99
C GLU A 151 15.09 -35.45 50.74
N VAL A 152 14.55 -34.36 51.30
CA VAL A 152 13.31 -34.41 52.08
C VAL A 152 12.09 -34.20 51.18
N LEU A 153 11.36 -35.29 50.91
CA LEU A 153 10.16 -35.30 50.06
C LEU A 153 9.12 -34.24 50.46
N GLU A 154 8.83 -34.09 51.76
CA GLU A 154 7.84 -33.11 52.23
C GLU A 154 8.19 -31.66 51.83
N VAL A 155 9.48 -31.34 51.71
CA VAL A 155 9.96 -29.99 51.35
C VAL A 155 9.96 -29.80 49.84
N ILE A 156 10.39 -30.80 49.06
CA ILE A 156 10.61 -30.65 47.62
C ILE A 156 9.33 -30.85 46.78
N MET A 157 8.40 -31.70 47.21
CA MET A 157 7.24 -32.08 46.39
C MET A 157 6.30 -30.90 46.07
N PRO A 158 6.00 -29.97 47.00
CA PRO A 158 5.23 -28.79 46.68
C PRO A 158 5.88 -27.90 45.60
N ALA A 159 7.21 -27.79 45.60
CA ALA A 159 7.95 -27.02 44.61
C ALA A 159 7.92 -27.73 43.23
N LEU A 160 8.16 -29.03 43.23
CA LEU A 160 8.21 -29.86 42.03
C LEU A 160 6.86 -29.93 41.30
N ARG A 161 5.76 -29.97 42.05
CA ARG A 161 4.40 -29.94 41.50
C ARG A 161 3.97 -28.56 40.95
N ARG A 162 4.72 -27.51 41.26
CA ARG A 162 4.51 -26.18 40.68
C ARG A 162 5.40 -25.97 39.46
N ASP A 163 6.64 -26.45 39.52
CA ASP A 163 7.62 -26.35 38.46
C ASP A 163 8.50 -27.62 38.41
N GLY A 164 8.23 -28.49 37.45
CA GLY A 164 8.99 -29.73 37.25
C GLY A 164 10.44 -29.51 36.86
N ALA A 165 10.81 -28.33 36.34
CA ALA A 165 12.18 -28.02 35.94
C ALA A 165 13.15 -27.93 37.14
N VAL A 166 12.60 -27.83 38.36
CA VAL A 166 13.32 -27.90 39.64
C VAL A 166 14.02 -29.25 39.84
N LEU A 167 13.59 -30.31 39.15
CA LEU A 167 14.24 -31.63 39.17
C LEU A 167 15.76 -31.52 38.90
N ARG A 168 16.21 -30.54 38.11
CA ARG A 168 17.62 -30.28 37.80
C ARG A 168 18.50 -30.04 39.03
N PHE A 169 17.92 -29.47 40.10
CA PHE A 169 18.65 -29.08 41.31
C PHE A 169 18.71 -30.21 42.34
N LEU A 170 17.95 -31.29 42.13
CA LEU A 170 17.88 -32.41 43.06
C LEU A 170 19.12 -33.32 42.95
N PRO A 171 19.53 -33.95 44.07
CA PRO A 171 20.65 -34.89 44.07
C PRO A 171 20.35 -36.11 43.21
N HIS A 172 21.41 -36.84 42.83
CA HIS A 172 21.31 -37.99 41.94
C HIS A 172 20.35 -39.07 42.46
N SER A 173 20.32 -39.29 43.78
CA SER A 173 19.38 -40.19 44.47
C SER A 173 17.93 -39.91 44.13
N MET A 174 17.52 -38.64 44.13
CA MET A 174 16.15 -38.21 43.86
C MET A 174 15.82 -38.23 42.37
N ARG A 175 16.79 -37.87 41.51
CA ARG A 175 16.65 -37.94 40.05
C ARG A 175 16.63 -39.38 39.52
N ASP A 176 17.08 -40.35 40.32
CA ASP A 176 16.98 -41.80 40.01
C ASP A 176 15.64 -42.42 40.45
N SER A 177 14.79 -41.65 41.15
CA SER A 177 13.48 -42.10 41.60
C SER A 177 12.42 -41.86 40.52
N CYS A 178 11.72 -42.92 40.11
CA CYS A 178 10.62 -42.82 39.14
C CYS A 178 9.48 -41.96 39.69
N ASP A 179 9.08 -42.11 40.96
CA ASP A 179 7.95 -41.37 41.54
C ASP A 179 8.17 -39.85 41.54
N VAL A 180 9.35 -39.40 41.99
CA VAL A 180 9.73 -37.97 42.01
C VAL A 180 9.79 -37.43 40.59
N THR A 181 10.42 -38.17 39.68
CA THR A 181 10.51 -37.75 38.28
C THR A 181 9.15 -37.71 37.61
N MET A 182 8.25 -38.64 37.91
CA MET A 182 6.88 -38.69 37.39
C MET A 182 6.11 -37.43 37.77
N ASP A 183 6.14 -37.02 39.05
CA ASP A 183 5.47 -35.80 39.50
C ASP A 183 6.06 -34.54 38.82
N ALA A 184 7.37 -34.53 38.52
CA ALA A 184 8.00 -33.44 37.77
C ALA A 184 7.56 -33.42 36.29
N VAL A 185 7.52 -34.60 35.66
CA VAL A 185 7.15 -34.76 34.25
C VAL A 185 5.69 -34.43 33.99
N GLN A 186 4.79 -34.71 34.94
CA GLN A 186 3.38 -34.35 34.85
C GLN A 186 3.16 -32.83 34.74
N THR A 187 4.08 -32.01 35.26
CA THR A 187 4.01 -30.55 35.16
C THR A 187 4.78 -30.01 33.95
N CYS A 188 5.97 -30.55 33.67
CA CYS A 188 6.81 -30.19 32.53
C CYS A 188 7.43 -31.46 31.91
N GLY A 189 7.05 -31.82 30.69
CA GLY A 189 7.50 -33.05 30.03
C GLY A 189 9.02 -33.06 29.81
N LEU A 190 9.60 -31.91 29.48
CA LEU A 190 11.06 -31.74 29.33
C LEU A 190 11.86 -31.90 30.63
N ALA A 191 11.21 -31.95 31.81
CA ALA A 191 11.90 -32.24 33.07
C ALA A 191 12.63 -33.59 33.04
N VAL A 192 12.16 -34.54 32.22
CA VAL A 192 12.77 -35.86 32.04
C VAL A 192 14.23 -35.78 31.58
N SER A 193 14.64 -34.68 30.93
CA SER A 193 16.04 -34.43 30.53
C SER A 193 17.02 -34.42 31.69
N PHE A 194 16.57 -34.05 32.89
CA PHE A 194 17.38 -34.02 34.10
C PHE A 194 17.45 -35.36 34.82
N ALA A 195 16.55 -36.30 34.51
CA ALA A 195 16.47 -37.61 35.13
C ALA A 195 17.64 -38.53 34.73
N THR A 196 17.91 -39.55 35.53
CA THR A 196 18.99 -40.51 35.24
C THR A 196 18.64 -41.36 34.03
N ALA A 197 19.66 -41.93 33.37
CA ALA A 197 19.44 -42.82 32.21
C ALA A 197 18.55 -44.02 32.56
N LYS A 198 18.57 -44.47 33.82
CA LYS A 198 17.70 -45.53 34.33
C LYS A 198 16.23 -45.10 34.30
N VAL A 199 15.89 -43.91 34.79
CA VAL A 199 14.51 -43.40 34.75
C VAL A 199 14.08 -43.05 33.33
N ARG A 200 15.02 -42.61 32.47
CA ARG A 200 14.76 -42.40 31.03
C ARG A 200 14.57 -43.70 30.24
N ALA A 201 14.90 -44.84 30.83
CA ALA A 201 14.54 -46.16 30.31
C ALA A 201 13.19 -46.67 30.86
N ASP A 202 12.59 -45.97 31.82
CA ASP A 202 11.27 -46.28 32.33
C ASP A 202 10.22 -45.84 31.31
N ARG A 203 9.48 -46.81 30.79
CA ARG A 203 8.48 -46.60 29.76
C ARG A 203 7.34 -45.69 30.24
N GLU A 204 6.87 -45.84 31.47
CA GLU A 204 5.70 -45.08 31.96
C GLU A 204 6.05 -43.59 32.13
N VAL A 205 7.24 -43.30 32.69
CA VAL A 205 7.75 -41.93 32.81
C VAL A 205 7.91 -41.30 31.44
N MET A 206 8.54 -42.01 30.49
CA MET A 206 8.75 -41.51 29.14
C MET A 206 7.43 -41.30 28.37
N MET A 207 6.45 -42.19 28.51
CA MET A 207 5.12 -42.03 27.91
C MET A 207 4.42 -40.77 28.43
N THR A 208 4.52 -40.50 29.72
CA THR A 208 3.93 -39.31 30.33
C THR A 208 4.63 -38.04 29.86
N ALA A 209 5.96 -38.10 29.71
CA ALA A 209 6.76 -37.00 29.19
C ALA A 209 6.42 -36.68 27.73
N ALA A 210 6.38 -37.70 26.87
CA ALA A 210 6.08 -37.56 25.45
C ALA A 210 4.68 -36.99 25.19
N ARG A 211 3.67 -37.41 25.96
CA ARG A 211 2.30 -36.86 25.86
C ARG A 211 2.19 -35.42 26.33
N LYS A 212 3.13 -34.97 27.16
CA LYS A 212 3.14 -33.62 27.71
C LYS A 212 3.91 -32.65 26.83
N ASP A 213 5.09 -33.08 26.37
CA ASP A 213 5.97 -32.38 25.43
C ASP A 213 6.61 -33.43 24.50
N GLY A 214 6.22 -33.49 23.23
CA GLY A 214 6.66 -34.51 22.27
C GLY A 214 8.18 -34.52 22.04
N LEU A 215 8.84 -33.38 22.22
CA LEU A 215 10.30 -33.26 22.17
C LEU A 215 11.03 -34.00 23.30
N ALA A 216 10.31 -34.46 24.34
CA ALA A 216 10.86 -35.31 25.38
C ALA A 216 11.45 -36.62 24.82
N LEU A 217 10.99 -37.08 23.64
CA LEU A 217 11.51 -38.24 22.93
C LEU A 217 13.03 -38.15 22.69
N ALA A 218 13.59 -36.95 22.54
CA ALA A 218 15.03 -36.70 22.40
C ALA A 218 15.88 -37.28 23.54
N TYR A 219 15.29 -37.42 24.73
CA TYR A 219 15.97 -37.91 25.93
C TYR A 219 15.75 -39.40 26.19
N ALA A 220 14.90 -40.06 25.40
CA ALA A 220 14.65 -41.49 25.54
C ALA A 220 15.93 -42.30 25.27
N VAL A 221 16.02 -43.48 25.88
CA VAL A 221 17.06 -44.46 25.52
C VAL A 221 16.75 -45.11 24.17
N GLN A 222 17.78 -45.56 23.45
CA GLN A 222 17.65 -46.14 22.10
C GLN A 222 16.59 -47.25 22.00
N GLU A 223 16.47 -48.08 23.03
CA GLU A 223 15.48 -49.18 23.09
C GLU A 223 14.02 -48.69 23.02
N LEU A 224 13.75 -47.48 23.55
CA LEU A 224 12.41 -46.87 23.54
C LEU A 224 12.11 -46.08 22.26
N LEU A 225 13.13 -45.73 21.46
CA LEU A 225 12.92 -45.04 20.18
C LEU A 225 12.29 -45.94 19.11
N ASP A 226 12.26 -47.25 19.34
CA ASP A 226 11.56 -48.24 18.53
C ASP A 226 10.16 -48.60 19.07
N ASP A 227 9.76 -48.06 20.24
CA ASP A 227 8.44 -48.30 20.84
C ASP A 227 7.35 -47.52 20.08
N GLU A 228 6.40 -48.25 19.51
CA GLU A 228 5.32 -47.71 18.67
C GLU A 228 4.46 -46.70 19.43
N ASP A 229 3.93 -47.07 20.60
CA ASP A 229 3.01 -46.20 21.34
C ASP A 229 3.70 -44.90 21.81
N LEU A 230 5.00 -44.98 22.14
CA LEU A 230 5.77 -43.82 22.62
C LEU A 230 6.06 -42.84 21.49
N VAL A 231 6.54 -43.34 20.35
CA VAL A 231 6.85 -42.52 19.18
C VAL A 231 5.57 -41.90 18.61
N GLU A 232 4.48 -42.67 18.56
CA GLU A 232 3.17 -42.16 18.17
C GLU A 232 2.73 -41.04 19.11
N ALA A 233 2.68 -41.28 20.43
CA ALA A 233 2.27 -40.27 21.41
C ALA A 233 3.12 -38.97 21.35
N ALA A 234 4.43 -39.09 21.10
CA ALA A 234 5.33 -37.94 20.95
C ALA A 234 5.02 -37.14 19.68
N CYS A 235 4.87 -37.84 18.54
CA CYS A 235 4.57 -37.20 17.25
C CYS A 235 3.13 -36.66 17.20
N GLU A 236 2.23 -37.25 18.00
CA GLU A 236 0.87 -36.75 18.14
C GLU A 236 0.82 -35.36 18.79
N GLU A 237 1.65 -35.13 19.80
CA GLU A 237 1.78 -33.83 20.46
C GLU A 237 2.57 -32.84 19.58
N ASN A 238 3.71 -33.28 19.05
CA ASN A 238 4.56 -32.46 18.19
C ASN A 238 5.20 -33.31 17.08
N ALA A 239 4.75 -33.10 15.85
CA ALA A 239 5.22 -33.81 14.66
C ALA A 239 6.75 -33.70 14.44
N LEU A 240 7.41 -32.63 14.91
CA LEU A 240 8.87 -32.48 14.82
C LEU A 240 9.63 -33.43 15.76
N ALA A 241 8.93 -34.13 16.67
CA ALA A 241 9.52 -35.22 17.46
C ALA A 241 10.00 -36.38 16.58
N LEU A 242 9.50 -36.50 15.34
CA LEU A 242 9.92 -37.49 14.36
C LEU A 242 11.46 -37.51 14.15
N GLN A 243 12.14 -36.38 14.31
CA GLN A 243 13.61 -36.29 14.20
C GLN A 243 14.36 -37.21 15.17
N TYR A 244 13.75 -37.53 16.31
CA TYR A 244 14.33 -38.39 17.34
C TYR A 244 13.92 -39.85 17.20
N ALA A 245 12.90 -40.15 16.39
CA ALA A 245 12.47 -41.52 16.14
C ALA A 245 13.55 -42.31 15.38
N SER A 246 13.51 -43.64 15.51
CA SER A 246 14.43 -44.52 14.80
C SER A 246 14.24 -44.45 13.27
N ASP A 247 15.27 -44.83 12.51
CA ASP A 247 15.21 -44.87 11.04
C ASP A 247 14.04 -45.74 10.53
N ARG A 248 13.60 -46.73 11.31
CA ARG A 248 12.46 -47.58 10.98
C ARG A 248 11.18 -46.75 10.85
N TRP A 249 10.87 -45.93 11.85
CA TRP A 249 9.67 -45.07 11.87
C TRP A 249 9.77 -43.92 10.89
N ARG A 250 10.97 -43.33 10.73
CA ARG A 250 11.22 -42.28 9.74
C ARG A 250 11.13 -42.75 8.29
N SER A 251 11.15 -44.07 8.06
CA SER A 251 11.02 -44.69 6.73
C SER A 251 9.68 -45.41 6.54
N ASP A 252 8.79 -45.40 7.55
CA ASP A 252 7.48 -46.02 7.47
C ASP A 252 6.49 -45.04 6.81
N LYS A 253 6.02 -45.40 5.61
CA LYS A 253 5.16 -44.54 4.79
C LYS A 253 3.84 -44.22 5.48
N ASP A 254 3.20 -45.21 6.11
CA ASP A 254 1.86 -45.01 6.68
C ASP A 254 1.94 -44.14 7.95
N PHE A 255 2.97 -44.34 8.76
CA PHE A 255 3.23 -43.51 9.94
C PHE A 255 3.65 -42.09 9.58
N VAL A 256 4.61 -41.92 8.66
CA VAL A 256 5.05 -40.58 8.22
C VAL A 256 3.87 -39.79 7.64
N LYS A 257 2.96 -40.46 6.91
CA LYS A 257 1.75 -39.82 6.39
C LYS A 257 0.90 -39.18 7.49
N THR A 258 0.64 -39.89 8.59
CA THR A 258 -0.18 -39.35 9.69
C THR A 258 0.50 -38.17 10.40
N VAL A 259 1.83 -38.18 10.49
CA VAL A 259 2.63 -37.10 11.06
C VAL A 259 2.61 -35.85 10.15
N LEU A 260 2.81 -36.04 8.83
CA LEU A 260 2.80 -34.96 7.85
C LEU A 260 1.43 -34.27 7.74
N GLY A 261 0.33 -35.03 7.92
CA GLY A 261 -1.01 -34.47 7.99
C GLY A 261 -1.27 -33.57 9.20
N ARG A 262 -0.36 -33.51 10.19
CA ARG A 262 -0.45 -32.57 11.33
C ARG A 262 0.48 -31.37 11.17
N ASP A 263 1.72 -31.60 10.73
CA ASP A 263 2.68 -30.56 10.39
C ASP A 263 3.60 -31.02 9.26
N GLY A 264 3.41 -30.44 8.07
CA GLY A 264 4.21 -30.79 6.89
C GLY A 264 5.71 -30.49 7.02
N ARG A 265 6.16 -29.69 8.00
CA ARG A 265 7.60 -29.43 8.24
C ARG A 265 8.33 -30.67 8.73
N ALA A 266 7.63 -31.65 9.28
CA ALA A 266 8.22 -32.93 9.67
C ALA A 266 8.85 -33.68 8.48
N LEU A 267 8.54 -33.29 7.23
CA LEU A 267 9.15 -33.82 6.01
C LEU A 267 10.69 -33.70 6.01
N GLU A 268 11.24 -32.69 6.69
CA GLU A 268 12.70 -32.53 6.86
C GLU A 268 13.37 -33.77 7.44
N PHE A 269 12.69 -34.44 8.37
CA PHE A 269 13.26 -35.52 9.17
C PHE A 269 12.99 -36.91 8.60
N VAL A 270 12.26 -37.00 7.49
CA VAL A 270 11.90 -38.28 6.88
C VAL A 270 13.13 -38.93 6.23
N SER A 271 13.22 -40.27 6.31
CA SER A 271 14.31 -41.05 5.73
C SER A 271 13.81 -42.06 4.69
N GLY A 272 14.74 -42.85 4.11
CA GLY A 272 14.38 -43.93 3.18
C GLY A 272 13.98 -43.48 1.77
N GLY A 273 14.25 -42.22 1.39
CA GLY A 273 13.89 -41.67 0.08
C GLY A 273 12.41 -41.32 -0.05
N LEU A 274 11.66 -41.28 1.05
CA LEU A 274 10.25 -40.86 1.05
C LEU A 274 10.06 -39.37 0.71
N SER A 275 11.13 -38.56 0.75
CA SER A 275 11.13 -37.17 0.24
C SER A 275 11.07 -37.06 -1.29
N ASP A 276 11.15 -38.20 -1.99
CA ASP A 276 10.85 -38.34 -3.43
C ASP A 276 9.42 -38.85 -3.68
N ASP A 277 8.67 -39.27 -2.64
CA ASP A 277 7.31 -39.78 -2.80
C ASP A 277 6.34 -38.61 -3.02
N PHE A 278 5.75 -38.57 -4.21
CA PHE A 278 4.82 -37.52 -4.61
C PHE A 278 3.61 -37.40 -3.68
N GLU A 279 3.06 -38.51 -3.19
CA GLU A 279 1.84 -38.47 -2.36
C GLU A 279 2.12 -37.86 -0.99
N LEU A 280 3.23 -38.27 -0.34
CA LEU A 280 3.63 -37.74 0.96
C LEU A 280 4.02 -36.27 0.87
N CYS A 281 4.80 -35.91 -0.15
CA CYS A 281 5.19 -34.52 -0.36
C CYS A 281 3.99 -33.63 -0.67
N MET A 282 3.01 -34.11 -1.44
CA MET A 282 1.78 -33.35 -1.71
C MET A 282 0.98 -33.11 -0.42
N GLU A 283 0.85 -34.11 0.44
CA GLU A 283 0.14 -33.97 1.73
C GLU A 283 0.86 -32.99 2.66
N ALA A 284 2.19 -33.10 2.76
CA ALA A 284 3.00 -32.16 3.55
C ALA A 284 2.86 -30.72 3.04
N VAL A 285 2.95 -30.50 1.73
CA VAL A 285 2.84 -29.18 1.10
C VAL A 285 1.43 -28.60 1.22
N ASN A 286 0.40 -29.45 1.17
CA ASN A 286 -0.99 -29.05 1.33
C ASN A 286 -1.26 -28.53 2.75
N GLU A 287 -0.64 -29.11 3.78
CA GLU A 287 -0.71 -28.60 5.16
C GLU A 287 0.19 -27.37 5.36
N THR A 288 1.47 -27.44 4.98
CA THR A 288 2.44 -26.34 5.09
C THR A 288 3.21 -26.13 3.80
N GLY A 289 2.98 -24.99 3.12
CA GLY A 289 3.64 -24.69 1.84
C GLY A 289 5.18 -24.73 1.90
N GLU A 290 5.77 -24.39 3.05
CA GLU A 290 7.21 -24.43 3.32
C GLU A 290 7.82 -25.84 3.19
N ALA A 291 7.03 -26.90 3.33
CA ALA A 291 7.49 -28.28 3.18
C ALA A 291 8.14 -28.54 1.80
N LEU A 292 7.84 -27.71 0.78
CA LEU A 292 8.46 -27.77 -0.54
C LEU A 292 10.00 -27.71 -0.48
N ILE A 293 10.56 -27.02 0.52
CA ILE A 293 12.02 -26.91 0.75
C ILE A 293 12.67 -28.26 1.04
N HIS A 294 11.92 -29.24 1.53
CA HIS A 294 12.43 -30.56 1.88
C HIS A 294 12.16 -31.61 0.80
N CYS A 295 11.28 -31.32 -0.17
CA CYS A 295 11.04 -32.17 -1.34
C CYS A 295 12.29 -32.27 -2.22
N SER A 296 12.42 -33.34 -2.98
CA SER A 296 13.53 -33.48 -3.93
C SER A 296 13.48 -32.48 -5.09
N ALA A 297 14.61 -32.30 -5.76
CA ALA A 297 14.72 -31.37 -6.88
C ALA A 297 13.77 -31.73 -8.03
N ALA A 298 13.44 -33.00 -8.23
CA ALA A 298 12.48 -33.44 -9.23
C ALA A 298 11.04 -32.99 -8.90
N LEU A 299 10.66 -33.06 -7.63
CA LEU A 299 9.34 -32.61 -7.17
C LEU A 299 9.22 -31.09 -7.13
N ARG A 300 10.31 -30.36 -6.86
CA ARG A 300 10.34 -28.88 -7.00
C ARG A 300 10.31 -28.38 -8.44
N ASP A 301 10.41 -29.29 -9.42
CA ASP A 301 10.18 -29.02 -10.84
C ASP A 301 8.85 -29.60 -11.34
N ASN A 302 8.00 -30.09 -10.44
CA ASN A 302 6.65 -30.58 -10.75
C ASN A 302 5.63 -29.45 -10.55
N GLU A 303 4.83 -29.19 -11.59
CA GLU A 303 3.87 -28.08 -11.59
C GLU A 303 2.79 -28.21 -10.50
N ASP A 304 2.26 -29.42 -10.26
CA ASP A 304 1.13 -29.62 -9.36
C ASP A 304 1.50 -29.34 -7.90
N ILE A 305 2.63 -29.88 -7.44
CA ILE A 305 3.14 -29.65 -6.08
C ILE A 305 3.53 -28.18 -5.91
N CYS A 306 4.21 -27.59 -6.89
CA CYS A 306 4.60 -26.18 -6.80
C CYS A 306 3.39 -25.24 -6.79
N ARG A 307 2.35 -25.52 -7.58
CA ARG A 307 1.10 -24.75 -7.58
C ARG A 307 0.39 -24.84 -6.23
N MET A 308 0.36 -26.02 -5.61
CA MET A 308 -0.18 -26.19 -4.26
C MET A 308 0.62 -25.39 -3.21
N ALA A 309 1.96 -25.48 -3.25
CA ALA A 309 2.83 -24.74 -2.34
C ALA A 309 2.60 -23.23 -2.44
N LEU A 310 2.52 -22.70 -3.66
CA LEU A 310 2.30 -21.27 -3.93
C LEU A 310 0.91 -20.77 -3.53
N HIS A 311 -0.09 -21.64 -3.60
CA HIS A 311 -1.44 -21.34 -3.13
C HIS A 311 -1.47 -21.13 -1.60
N ASN A 312 -0.68 -21.92 -0.87
CA ASN A 312 -0.58 -21.81 0.60
C ASN A 312 0.36 -20.67 1.03
N ASP A 313 1.51 -20.55 0.38
CA ASP A 313 2.50 -19.50 0.64
C ASP A 313 3.23 -19.10 -0.64
N GLY A 314 2.99 -17.86 -1.10
CA GLY A 314 3.60 -17.33 -2.32
C GLY A 314 5.13 -17.24 -2.27
N LEU A 315 5.72 -17.15 -1.07
CA LEU A 315 7.19 -17.07 -0.91
C LEU A 315 7.90 -18.32 -1.43
N GLN A 316 7.18 -19.44 -1.55
CA GLN A 316 7.70 -20.71 -2.05
C GLN A 316 8.17 -20.65 -3.50
N LEU A 317 7.86 -19.57 -4.25
CA LEU A 317 8.38 -19.35 -5.60
C LEU A 317 9.92 -19.38 -5.65
N LEU A 318 10.58 -19.00 -4.56
CA LEU A 318 12.04 -19.06 -4.41
C LEU A 318 12.58 -20.51 -4.43
N ASN A 319 11.77 -21.46 -3.95
CA ASN A 319 12.12 -22.87 -3.81
C ASN A 319 11.76 -23.70 -5.04
N VAL A 320 10.94 -23.14 -5.94
CA VAL A 320 10.57 -23.72 -7.23
C VAL A 320 11.78 -23.72 -8.18
N SER A 321 11.80 -24.68 -9.12
CA SER A 321 12.82 -24.77 -10.16
C SER A 321 12.92 -23.47 -10.99
N PRO A 322 14.10 -23.13 -11.53
CA PRO A 322 14.25 -21.96 -12.39
C PRO A 322 13.35 -21.98 -13.64
N ARG A 323 13.02 -23.19 -14.13
CA ARG A 323 12.14 -23.39 -15.28
C ARG A 323 10.71 -22.95 -14.96
N LEU A 324 10.15 -23.42 -13.85
CA LEU A 324 8.78 -23.11 -13.44
C LEU A 324 8.64 -21.67 -12.92
N ARG A 325 9.72 -21.06 -12.40
CA ARG A 325 9.72 -19.63 -12.05
C ARG A 325 9.45 -18.69 -13.23
N GLN A 326 9.75 -19.13 -14.46
CA GLN A 326 9.43 -18.35 -15.67
C GLN A 326 7.94 -18.40 -16.02
N ASP A 327 7.19 -19.33 -15.44
CA ASP A 327 5.76 -19.45 -15.70
C ASP A 327 5.00 -18.23 -15.17
N ARG A 328 4.27 -17.58 -16.08
CA ARG A 328 3.46 -16.40 -15.78
C ARG A 328 2.32 -16.72 -14.82
N GLU A 329 1.69 -17.88 -14.93
CA GLU A 329 0.56 -18.25 -14.07
C GLU A 329 1.00 -18.48 -12.62
N LEU A 330 2.14 -19.15 -12.42
CA LEU A 330 2.70 -19.38 -11.10
C LEU A 330 3.18 -18.08 -10.46
N ALA A 331 3.77 -17.17 -11.24
CA ALA A 331 4.15 -15.85 -10.75
C ALA A 331 2.93 -15.02 -10.32
N LEU A 332 1.83 -15.05 -11.09
CA LEU A 332 0.58 -14.38 -10.70
C LEU A 332 -0.02 -14.98 -9.42
N LEU A 333 0.00 -16.31 -9.28
CA LEU A 333 -0.47 -16.98 -8.07
C LEU A 333 0.38 -16.57 -6.85
N ALA A 334 1.71 -16.64 -6.96
CA ALA A 334 2.64 -16.28 -5.89
C ALA A 334 2.45 -14.83 -5.41
N VAL A 335 2.26 -13.91 -6.35
CA VAL A 335 2.04 -12.48 -6.06
C VAL A 335 0.68 -12.24 -5.39
N SER A 336 -0.34 -13.02 -5.75
CA SER A 336 -1.66 -12.89 -5.14
C SER A 336 -1.69 -13.37 -3.68
N THR A 337 -0.88 -14.37 -3.33
CA THR A 337 -0.82 -14.94 -1.97
C THR A 337 0.22 -14.24 -1.10
N HIS A 338 1.38 -13.87 -1.66
CA HIS A 338 2.43 -13.10 -0.97
C HIS A 338 2.95 -11.95 -1.86
N PRO A 339 2.34 -10.76 -1.79
CA PRO A 339 2.70 -9.63 -2.64
C PRO A 339 4.18 -9.19 -2.61
N PRO A 340 4.92 -9.26 -1.47
CA PRO A 340 6.35 -8.93 -1.43
C PRO A 340 7.25 -9.80 -2.31
N VAL A 341 6.75 -10.94 -2.84
CA VAL A 341 7.48 -11.77 -3.82
C VAL A 341 7.88 -10.98 -5.07
N LEU A 342 7.23 -9.85 -5.38
CA LEU A 342 7.58 -8.99 -6.51
C LEU A 342 9.08 -8.66 -6.57
N ALA A 343 9.74 -8.48 -5.42
CA ALA A 343 11.18 -8.19 -5.33
C ALA A 343 12.09 -9.33 -5.82
N HIS A 344 11.56 -10.54 -5.89
CA HIS A 344 12.28 -11.78 -6.22
C HIS A 344 11.91 -12.34 -7.60
N LEU A 345 11.03 -11.68 -8.34
CA LEU A 345 10.67 -12.07 -9.70
C LEU A 345 11.80 -11.77 -10.68
N LEU A 346 11.73 -12.41 -11.85
CA LEU A 346 12.67 -12.18 -12.93
C LEU A 346 12.50 -10.76 -13.50
N GLU A 347 13.59 -10.15 -13.98
CA GLU A 347 13.58 -8.80 -14.54
C GLU A 347 12.55 -8.62 -15.66
N GLU A 348 12.28 -9.65 -16.46
CA GLU A 348 11.27 -9.58 -17.53
C GLU A 348 9.82 -9.54 -17.00
N GLN A 349 9.56 -10.18 -15.86
CA GLN A 349 8.22 -10.32 -15.28
C GLN A 349 7.78 -9.06 -14.52
N ILE A 350 8.72 -8.33 -13.92
CA ILE A 350 8.42 -7.07 -13.20
C ILE A 350 7.99 -5.92 -14.12
N PHE A 351 8.14 -6.08 -15.44
CA PHE A 351 7.59 -5.15 -16.44
C PHE A 351 6.19 -5.53 -16.94
N ASP A 352 5.60 -6.65 -16.48
CA ASP A 352 4.22 -6.99 -16.79
C ASP A 352 3.26 -6.14 -15.92
N GLN A 353 2.55 -5.22 -16.56
CA GLN A 353 1.59 -4.33 -15.89
C GLN A 353 0.51 -5.11 -15.13
N GLU A 354 0.03 -6.23 -15.67
CA GLU A 354 -1.04 -7.02 -15.04
C GLU A 354 -0.55 -7.65 -13.73
N LEU A 355 0.66 -8.21 -13.75
CA LEU A 355 1.27 -8.83 -12.59
C LEU A 355 1.54 -7.81 -11.48
N VAL A 356 2.15 -6.67 -11.81
CA VAL A 356 2.41 -5.60 -10.84
C VAL A 356 1.09 -5.02 -10.31
N SER A 357 0.09 -4.83 -11.17
CA SER A 357 -1.23 -4.33 -10.75
C SER A 357 -1.92 -5.30 -9.77
N THR A 358 -1.74 -6.60 -9.96
CA THR A 358 -2.28 -7.63 -9.05
C THR A 358 -1.56 -7.58 -7.72
N ALA A 359 -0.23 -7.44 -7.70
CA ALA A 359 0.57 -7.28 -6.47
C ALA A 359 0.09 -6.09 -5.64
N VAL A 360 0.06 -4.90 -6.24
CA VAL A 360 -0.29 -3.66 -5.54
C VAL A 360 -1.76 -3.62 -5.12
N SER A 361 -2.63 -4.40 -5.77
CA SER A 361 -4.03 -4.53 -5.36
C SER A 361 -4.22 -5.34 -4.07
N HIS A 362 -3.27 -6.22 -3.73
CA HIS A 362 -3.28 -6.97 -2.47
C HIS A 362 -2.49 -6.22 -1.38
N ASP A 363 -1.35 -5.60 -1.73
CA ASP A 363 -0.56 -4.73 -0.85
C ASP A 363 0.06 -3.56 -1.63
N GLY A 364 -0.47 -2.34 -1.43
CA GLY A 364 -0.06 -1.14 -2.14
C GLY A 364 1.38 -0.70 -1.87
N LEU A 365 1.98 -1.09 -0.72
CA LEU A 365 3.36 -0.72 -0.38
C LEU A 365 4.40 -1.44 -1.25
N VAL A 366 4.02 -2.57 -1.85
CA VAL A 366 4.88 -3.35 -2.77
C VAL A 366 5.29 -2.55 -4.00
N LEU A 367 4.62 -1.42 -4.28
CA LEU A 367 5.03 -0.46 -5.31
C LEU A 367 6.50 -0.04 -5.18
N ILE A 368 7.09 -0.06 -3.99
CA ILE A 368 8.53 0.19 -3.77
C ILE A 368 9.44 -0.75 -4.58
N PHE A 369 9.03 -2.01 -4.77
CA PHE A 369 9.80 -3.01 -5.50
C PHE A 369 9.58 -2.94 -7.01
N ALA A 370 8.59 -2.17 -7.47
CA ALA A 370 8.32 -2.01 -8.89
C ALA A 370 9.38 -1.13 -9.58
N PRO A 371 9.70 -1.40 -10.85
CA PRO A 371 10.64 -0.57 -11.62
C PRO A 371 10.09 0.85 -11.80
N GLU A 372 10.97 1.83 -12.06
CA GLU A 372 10.58 3.24 -12.21
C GLU A 372 9.51 3.47 -13.28
N THR A 373 9.55 2.68 -14.36
CA THR A 373 8.54 2.73 -15.44
C THR A 373 7.14 2.39 -14.92
N MET A 374 7.03 1.43 -14.00
CA MET A 374 5.75 1.04 -13.38
C MET A 374 5.33 2.00 -12.27
N ARG A 375 6.30 2.61 -11.58
CA ARG A 375 6.05 3.69 -10.61
C ARG A 375 5.64 5.02 -11.26
N ASP A 376 5.77 5.14 -12.58
CA ASP A 376 5.20 6.23 -13.39
C ASP A 376 3.96 5.79 -14.20
N ASP A 377 3.53 4.53 -14.09
CA ASP A 377 2.29 4.06 -14.71
C ASP A 377 1.08 4.48 -13.88
N GLU A 378 0.13 5.16 -14.53
CA GLU A 378 -1.03 5.72 -13.84
C GLU A 378 -1.97 4.65 -13.30
N VAL A 379 -2.13 3.52 -14.00
CA VAL A 379 -3.04 2.45 -13.59
C VAL A 379 -2.47 1.73 -12.37
N VAL A 380 -1.17 1.40 -12.39
CA VAL A 380 -0.47 0.72 -11.29
C VAL A 380 -0.46 1.60 -10.04
N VAL A 381 -0.02 2.86 -10.15
CA VAL A 381 0.05 3.78 -9.00
C VAL A 381 -1.34 4.06 -8.45
N GLN A 382 -2.35 4.24 -9.30
CA GLN A 382 -3.71 4.43 -8.83
C GLN A 382 -4.24 3.21 -8.07
N ALA A 383 -3.95 1.98 -8.54
CA ALA A 383 -4.33 0.77 -7.82
C ALA A 383 -3.64 0.66 -6.45
N ALA A 384 -2.34 0.97 -6.40
CA ALA A 384 -1.55 0.94 -5.16
C ALA A 384 -2.06 1.96 -4.13
N VAL A 385 -2.26 3.20 -4.56
CA VAL A 385 -2.71 4.31 -3.72
C VAL A 385 -4.16 4.14 -3.24
N SER A 386 -5.02 3.54 -4.07
CA SER A 386 -6.39 3.22 -3.67
C SER A 386 -6.45 2.07 -2.64
N GLN A 387 -5.42 1.22 -2.56
CA GLN A 387 -5.32 0.15 -1.56
C GLN A 387 -4.65 0.65 -0.27
N ASN A 388 -3.56 1.43 -0.39
CA ASN A 388 -2.86 2.06 0.73
C ASN A 388 -2.32 3.44 0.33
N GLY A 389 -2.82 4.50 0.96
CA GLY A 389 -2.49 5.88 0.62
C GLY A 389 -1.00 6.23 0.78
N LEU A 390 -0.25 5.52 1.62
CA LEU A 390 1.19 5.74 1.80
C LEU A 390 2.02 5.30 0.58
N ALA A 391 1.47 4.48 -0.30
CA ALA A 391 2.13 4.09 -1.56
C ALA A 391 2.47 5.29 -2.45
N LEU A 392 1.82 6.45 -2.23
CA LEU A 392 2.11 7.72 -2.91
C LEU A 392 3.59 8.13 -2.80
N GLU A 393 4.27 7.76 -1.72
CA GLU A 393 5.71 8.00 -1.53
C GLU A 393 6.55 7.51 -2.71
N TYR A 394 6.22 6.32 -3.22
CA TYR A 394 6.99 5.62 -4.23
C TYR A 394 6.61 6.04 -5.66
N ALA A 395 5.52 6.78 -5.83
CA ALA A 395 5.08 7.25 -7.14
C ALA A 395 6.03 8.31 -7.73
N SER A 396 6.05 8.39 -9.06
CA SER A 396 6.81 9.42 -9.77
C SER A 396 6.36 10.83 -9.38
N ALA A 397 7.24 11.83 -9.52
CA ALA A 397 6.89 13.22 -9.26
C ALA A 397 5.71 13.71 -10.14
N ARG A 398 5.65 13.22 -11.39
CA ARG A 398 4.57 13.52 -12.34
C ARG A 398 3.21 13.07 -11.80
N LEU A 399 3.13 11.86 -11.25
CA LEU A 399 1.88 11.33 -10.69
C LEU A 399 1.55 11.95 -9.33
N ARG A 400 2.55 12.30 -8.52
CA ARG A 400 2.36 13.08 -7.28
C ARG A 400 1.86 14.50 -7.50
N SER A 401 1.97 15.04 -8.72
CA SER A 401 1.34 16.31 -9.10
C SER A 401 -0.10 16.18 -9.61
N LYS A 402 -0.64 14.97 -9.76
CA LYS A 402 -2.01 14.76 -10.23
C LYS A 402 -3.00 14.80 -9.07
N CYS A 403 -3.96 15.73 -9.14
CA CYS A 403 -5.00 15.88 -8.11
C CYS A 403 -5.78 14.60 -7.84
N GLU A 404 -6.10 13.81 -8.86
CA GLU A 404 -6.91 12.59 -8.72
C GLU A 404 -6.19 11.52 -7.87
N ILE A 405 -4.89 11.31 -8.11
CA ILE A 405 -4.07 10.33 -7.38
C ILE A 405 -3.85 10.81 -5.94
N VAL A 406 -3.52 12.09 -5.75
CA VAL A 406 -3.34 12.67 -4.41
C VAL A 406 -4.62 12.57 -3.58
N LEU A 407 -5.78 12.90 -4.15
CA LEU A 407 -7.06 12.81 -3.44
C LEU A 407 -7.49 11.37 -3.15
N ALA A 408 -7.10 10.41 -4.00
CA ALA A 408 -7.27 8.99 -3.70
C ALA A 408 -6.41 8.58 -2.49
N ALA A 409 -5.14 9.00 -2.46
CA ALA A 409 -4.20 8.70 -1.37
C ALA A 409 -4.68 9.23 -0.02
N LEU A 410 -5.02 10.53 0.01
CA LEU A 410 -5.47 11.22 1.21
C LEU A 410 -6.79 10.68 1.75
N GLY A 411 -7.65 10.22 0.84
CA GLY A 411 -8.93 9.65 1.17
C GLY A 411 -8.84 8.28 1.85
N GLU A 412 -7.81 7.51 1.51
CA GLU A 412 -7.51 6.22 2.14
C GLU A 412 -6.73 6.46 3.46
N ASN A 413 -5.58 7.14 3.38
CA ASN A 413 -4.75 7.47 4.53
C ASN A 413 -4.41 8.99 4.60
N PRO A 414 -4.92 9.73 5.59
CA PRO A 414 -4.60 11.15 5.79
C PRO A 414 -3.12 11.47 5.99
N GLU A 415 -2.30 10.51 6.44
CA GLU A 415 -0.85 10.69 6.62
C GLU A 415 -0.10 10.80 5.29
N ALA A 416 -0.72 10.43 4.17
CA ALA A 416 -0.14 10.57 2.84
C ALA A 416 0.19 12.03 2.47
N VAL A 417 -0.33 13.04 3.20
CA VAL A 417 0.03 14.47 3.04
C VAL A 417 1.54 14.70 3.08
N HIS A 418 2.28 13.91 3.88
CA HIS A 418 3.73 14.04 4.00
C HIS A 418 4.49 13.70 2.70
N HIS A 419 3.87 12.94 1.80
CA HIS A 419 4.46 12.50 0.53
C HIS A 419 3.97 13.29 -0.69
N VAL A 420 2.94 14.13 -0.51
CA VAL A 420 2.46 15.07 -1.54
C VAL A 420 3.51 16.13 -1.83
N LEU A 421 3.65 16.54 -3.10
CA LEU A 421 4.59 17.59 -3.49
C LEU A 421 4.31 18.92 -2.78
N PRO A 422 5.34 19.71 -2.42
CA PRO A 422 5.18 20.99 -1.71
C PRO A 422 4.19 21.95 -2.39
N ILE A 423 4.26 22.06 -3.73
CA ILE A 423 3.39 22.94 -4.54
C ILE A 423 1.90 22.66 -4.31
N MET A 424 1.53 21.39 -4.14
CA MET A 424 0.13 21.02 -3.87
C MET A 424 -0.22 21.09 -2.39
N ARG A 425 0.76 20.87 -1.50
CA ARG A 425 0.58 20.92 -0.04
C ARG A 425 0.22 22.32 0.45
N ASP A 426 0.67 23.36 -0.26
CA ASP A 426 0.31 24.75 0.04
C ASP A 426 -1.20 25.01 -0.10
N ASP A 427 -1.92 24.17 -0.86
CA ASP A 427 -3.36 24.19 -0.96
C ASP A 427 -4.05 23.50 0.24
N GLN A 428 -4.20 24.25 1.33
CA GLN A 428 -4.80 23.74 2.58
C GLN A 428 -6.25 23.27 2.43
N GLU A 429 -7.03 23.93 1.57
CA GLU A 429 -8.43 23.55 1.31
C GLU A 429 -8.52 22.20 0.59
N MET A 430 -7.63 21.94 -0.38
CA MET A 430 -7.54 20.66 -1.07
C MET A 430 -7.09 19.54 -0.13
N MET A 431 -6.10 19.80 0.73
CA MET A 431 -5.61 18.82 1.70
C MET A 431 -6.71 18.44 2.70
N ALA A 432 -7.42 19.43 3.25
CA ALA A 432 -8.54 19.20 4.15
C ALA A 432 -9.66 18.37 3.47
N PHE A 433 -10.01 18.73 2.23
CA PHE A 433 -11.00 18.00 1.44
C PHE A 433 -10.59 16.55 1.13
N GLY A 434 -9.30 16.31 0.87
CA GLY A 434 -8.76 14.97 0.62
C GLY A 434 -8.81 14.08 1.87
N GLN A 435 -8.48 14.63 3.04
CA GLN A 435 -8.45 13.92 4.32
C GLN A 435 -9.84 13.61 4.89
N ASP A 436 -10.87 14.36 4.48
CA ASP A 436 -12.24 14.12 4.93
C ASP A 436 -12.79 12.81 4.39
N ARG A 437 -13.13 11.88 5.30
CA ARG A 437 -13.69 10.55 4.95
C ARG A 437 -15.04 10.63 4.24
N ARG A 438 -15.85 11.65 4.53
CA ARG A 438 -17.13 11.92 3.87
C ARG A 438 -17.21 13.41 3.56
N PRO A 439 -16.64 13.84 2.42
CA PRO A 439 -16.63 15.25 2.08
C PRO A 439 -18.05 15.71 1.69
N HIS A 440 -18.41 16.92 2.09
CA HIS A 440 -19.62 17.58 1.65
C HIS A 440 -19.26 18.47 0.44
N LEU A 441 -19.37 17.88 -0.76
CA LEU A 441 -18.90 18.43 -2.03
C LEU A 441 -19.41 19.86 -2.29
N PRO A 442 -20.71 20.20 -2.11
CA PRO A 442 -21.23 21.52 -2.45
C PRO A 442 -20.73 22.66 -1.54
N SER A 443 -20.36 22.36 -0.29
CA SER A 443 -19.91 23.40 0.66
C SER A 443 -18.39 23.59 0.59
N GLN A 444 -17.64 22.51 0.44
CA GLN A 444 -16.18 22.52 0.48
C GLN A 444 -15.55 22.91 -0.87
N LEU A 445 -16.25 22.69 -1.99
CA LEU A 445 -15.76 23.03 -3.32
C LEU A 445 -16.36 24.33 -3.89
N LYS A 446 -17.13 25.07 -3.09
CA LYS A 446 -17.81 26.30 -3.52
C LYS A 446 -16.84 27.42 -3.93
N SER A 447 -15.66 27.48 -3.32
CA SER A 447 -14.58 28.43 -3.64
C SER A 447 -13.85 28.09 -4.93
N ARG A 448 -14.05 26.89 -5.49
CA ARG A 448 -13.29 26.35 -6.62
C ARG A 448 -13.98 26.57 -7.95
N LEU A 449 -13.15 26.68 -8.99
CA LEU A 449 -13.62 26.66 -10.38
C LEU A 449 -14.36 25.35 -10.65
N ARG A 450 -15.53 25.45 -11.29
CA ARG A 450 -16.47 24.34 -11.45
C ARG A 450 -15.85 23.08 -12.06
N PRO A 451 -14.99 23.15 -13.09
CA PRO A 451 -14.40 21.94 -13.68
C PRO A 451 -13.39 21.24 -12.76
N LEU A 452 -12.61 22.00 -11.98
CA LEU A 452 -11.72 21.45 -10.96
C LEU A 452 -12.53 20.82 -9.82
N ALA A 453 -13.58 21.50 -9.35
CA ALA A 453 -14.50 20.97 -8.35
C ALA A 453 -15.13 19.63 -8.78
N LEU A 454 -15.58 19.52 -10.03
CA LEU A 454 -16.13 18.27 -10.56
C LEU A 454 -15.07 17.16 -10.65
N LYS A 455 -13.84 17.46 -11.09
CA LYS A 455 -12.73 16.48 -11.11
C LYS A 455 -12.38 15.99 -9.71
N MET A 456 -12.26 16.91 -8.74
CA MET A 456 -12.00 16.58 -7.33
C MET A 456 -13.13 15.74 -6.74
N ALA A 457 -14.39 16.10 -7.01
CA ALA A 457 -15.55 15.35 -6.58
C ALA A 457 -15.57 13.92 -7.16
N LEU A 458 -15.32 13.76 -8.47
CA LEU A 458 -15.26 12.46 -9.13
C LEU A 458 -14.13 11.58 -8.59
N ALA A 459 -12.95 12.16 -8.31
CA ALA A 459 -11.83 11.44 -7.71
C ALA A 459 -12.18 10.91 -6.31
N ARG A 460 -12.89 11.69 -5.48
CA ARG A 460 -13.38 11.23 -4.17
C ARG A 460 -14.45 10.15 -4.32
N ILE A 461 -15.43 10.37 -5.19
CA ILE A 461 -16.55 9.43 -5.39
C ILE A 461 -16.09 8.09 -5.94
N ARG A 462 -14.99 8.07 -6.70
CA ARG A 462 -14.36 6.83 -7.20
C ARG A 462 -14.23 5.78 -6.11
N MET A 463 -13.79 6.15 -4.91
CA MET A 463 -13.58 5.19 -3.83
C MET A 463 -14.86 4.48 -3.38
N PHE A 464 -16.02 5.14 -3.52
CA PHE A 464 -17.32 4.58 -3.17
C PHE A 464 -17.97 3.81 -4.32
N LEU A 465 -17.78 4.28 -5.57
CA LEU A 465 -18.38 3.66 -6.74
C LEU A 465 -17.56 2.48 -7.31
N GLU A 466 -16.24 2.54 -7.28
CA GLU A 466 -15.36 1.53 -7.90
C GLU A 466 -15.61 0.09 -7.39
N PRO A 467 -15.84 -0.15 -6.09
CA PRO A 467 -16.23 -1.48 -5.60
C PRO A 467 -17.55 -1.99 -6.19
N LEU A 468 -18.54 -1.11 -6.39
CA LEU A 468 -19.85 -1.47 -6.97
C LEU A 468 -19.74 -1.69 -8.47
N LEU A 469 -18.95 -0.86 -9.16
CA LEU A 469 -18.69 -1.00 -10.59
C LEU A 469 -17.99 -2.33 -10.90
N LYS A 470 -17.03 -2.75 -10.06
CA LYS A 470 -16.39 -4.08 -10.16
C LYS A 470 -17.42 -5.22 -10.08
N LYS A 471 -18.42 -5.14 -9.19
CA LYS A 471 -19.52 -6.12 -9.12
C LYS A 471 -20.36 -6.16 -10.39
N LEU A 472 -20.54 -5.01 -11.03
CA LEU A 472 -21.24 -4.87 -12.31
C LEU A 472 -20.36 -5.20 -13.53
N LYS A 473 -19.08 -5.56 -13.32
CA LYS A 473 -18.06 -5.79 -14.36
C LYS A 473 -17.82 -4.57 -15.27
N VAL A 474 -18.07 -3.36 -14.77
CA VAL A 474 -17.81 -2.10 -15.49
C VAL A 474 -16.54 -1.48 -14.92
N HIS A 475 -15.61 -1.05 -15.77
CA HIS A 475 -14.40 -0.38 -15.33
C HIS A 475 -14.63 1.12 -15.07
N TRP A 476 -13.88 1.72 -14.14
CA TRP A 476 -14.01 3.15 -13.82
C TRP A 476 -13.84 4.05 -15.05
N GLU A 477 -12.88 3.76 -15.93
CA GLU A 477 -12.66 4.53 -17.16
C GLU A 477 -13.85 4.49 -18.14
N GLN A 478 -14.73 3.50 -18.02
CA GLN A 478 -15.96 3.43 -18.82
C GLN A 478 -17.08 4.27 -18.19
N ALA A 479 -17.14 4.35 -16.86
CA ALA A 479 -18.13 5.13 -16.13
C ALA A 479 -17.78 6.62 -16.06
N ARG A 480 -16.49 6.96 -15.94
CA ARG A 480 -15.98 8.33 -15.76
C ARG A 480 -16.48 9.33 -16.81
N PRO A 481 -16.49 9.04 -18.12
CA PRO A 481 -17.02 9.96 -19.13
C PRO A 481 -18.52 10.22 -18.98
N ILE A 482 -19.28 9.23 -18.50
CA ILE A 482 -20.73 9.33 -18.28
C ILE A 482 -20.98 10.20 -17.06
N LEU A 483 -20.27 9.93 -15.96
CA LEU A 483 -20.37 10.71 -14.72
C LEU A 483 -19.92 12.16 -14.91
N ARG A 484 -18.95 12.43 -15.79
CA ARG A 484 -18.54 13.80 -16.16
C ARG A 484 -19.65 14.62 -16.80
N LYS A 485 -20.62 14.00 -17.48
CA LYS A 485 -21.77 14.72 -18.05
C LYS A 485 -22.73 15.22 -16.97
N LEU A 486 -22.67 14.66 -15.76
CA LEU A 486 -23.44 15.12 -14.61
C LEU A 486 -22.79 16.39 -14.08
N ASN A 487 -23.15 17.52 -14.66
CA ASN A 487 -22.58 18.84 -14.35
C ASN A 487 -22.99 19.41 -12.97
N SER A 488 -23.48 18.58 -12.03
CA SER A 488 -24.03 18.99 -10.73
C SER A 488 -23.27 18.37 -9.55
N LEU A 489 -22.73 19.21 -8.67
CA LEU A 489 -22.07 18.78 -7.42
C LEU A 489 -23.05 18.16 -6.41
N GLU A 490 -24.32 18.57 -6.44
CA GLU A 490 -25.37 18.02 -5.56
C GLU A 490 -25.70 16.57 -5.96
N GLU A 491 -25.70 16.27 -7.26
CA GLU A 491 -25.93 14.91 -7.74
C GLU A 491 -24.74 13.99 -7.46
N LEU A 492 -23.54 14.53 -7.56
CA LEU A 492 -22.32 13.83 -7.15
C LEU A 492 -22.30 13.59 -5.62
N GLN A 493 -22.89 14.48 -4.82
CA GLN A 493 -23.05 14.26 -3.38
C GLN A 493 -23.95 13.05 -3.10
N LEU A 494 -25.05 12.88 -3.86
CA LEU A 494 -25.90 11.69 -3.74
C LEU A 494 -25.13 10.39 -4.02
N ALA A 495 -24.15 10.43 -4.93
CA ALA A 495 -23.28 9.28 -5.19
C ALA A 495 -22.31 8.99 -4.02
N ALA A 496 -21.90 10.00 -3.26
CA ALA A 496 -21.10 9.83 -2.05
C ALA A 496 -21.95 9.36 -0.86
N ASP A 497 -23.20 9.84 -0.76
CA ASP A 497 -24.11 9.52 0.36
C ASP A 497 -24.75 8.13 0.22
N ASP A 498 -25.25 7.79 -0.97
CA ASP A 498 -25.84 6.48 -1.30
C ASP A 498 -25.46 6.05 -2.74
N PRO A 499 -24.29 5.40 -2.89
CA PRO A 499 -23.76 5.02 -4.20
C PRO A 499 -24.63 3.97 -4.92
N GLU A 500 -25.34 3.09 -4.19
CA GLU A 500 -26.18 2.06 -4.80
C GLU A 500 -27.49 2.64 -5.36
N ALA A 501 -28.15 3.51 -4.60
CA ALA A 501 -29.35 4.19 -5.08
C ALA A 501 -29.03 5.11 -6.25
N PHE A 502 -27.88 5.80 -6.21
CA PHE A 502 -27.40 6.63 -7.30
C PHE A 502 -27.22 5.82 -8.61
N LEU A 503 -26.50 4.70 -8.57
CA LEU A 503 -26.28 3.87 -9.76
C LEU A 503 -27.58 3.29 -10.34
N LYS A 504 -28.54 2.91 -9.51
CA LYS A 504 -29.88 2.47 -9.96
C LYS A 504 -30.68 3.63 -10.57
N GLY A 505 -30.55 4.83 -10.03
CA GLY A 505 -31.20 6.04 -10.52
C GLY A 505 -30.69 6.51 -11.89
N LEU A 506 -29.45 6.17 -12.27
CA LEU A 506 -28.87 6.55 -13.57
C LEU A 506 -29.69 6.01 -14.76
N ASP A 507 -30.27 4.81 -14.64
CA ASP A 507 -31.08 4.21 -15.71
C ASP A 507 -32.34 5.01 -16.09
N SER A 508 -32.86 5.77 -15.14
CA SER A 508 -34.08 6.57 -15.28
C SER A 508 -33.84 7.99 -15.79
N ARG A 509 -32.57 8.42 -15.93
CA ARG A 509 -32.23 9.77 -16.39
C ARG A 509 -32.22 9.87 -17.91
N GLU A 510 -32.77 10.96 -18.44
CA GLU A 510 -32.85 11.19 -19.89
C GLU A 510 -31.47 11.47 -20.50
N ASP A 511 -30.61 12.16 -19.77
CA ASP A 511 -29.35 12.74 -20.28
C ASP A 511 -28.20 11.72 -20.35
N VAL A 512 -28.11 10.80 -19.38
CA VAL A 512 -27.03 9.80 -19.26
C VAL A 512 -27.52 8.35 -19.19
N GLY A 513 -28.82 8.11 -18.99
CA GLY A 513 -29.33 6.76 -18.78
C GLY A 513 -29.16 5.84 -19.99
N MET A 514 -29.14 6.39 -21.21
CA MET A 514 -28.85 5.59 -22.41
C MET A 514 -27.39 5.16 -22.47
N ASP A 515 -26.45 6.07 -22.19
CA ASP A 515 -25.02 5.78 -22.16
C ASP A 515 -24.65 4.80 -21.04
N TRP A 516 -25.30 4.93 -19.88
CA TRP A 516 -25.14 4.01 -18.76
C TRP A 516 -25.59 2.59 -19.10
N LYS A 517 -26.74 2.43 -19.76
CA LYS A 517 -27.21 1.11 -20.25
C LYS A 517 -26.26 0.49 -21.25
N ILE A 518 -25.69 1.30 -22.15
CA ILE A 518 -24.70 0.83 -23.12
C ILE A 518 -23.43 0.36 -22.39
N ALA A 519 -22.96 1.11 -21.38
CA ALA A 519 -21.81 0.70 -20.58
C ALA A 519 -22.06 -0.63 -19.83
N LEU A 520 -23.26 -0.83 -19.27
CA LEU A 520 -23.64 -2.09 -18.62
C LEU A 520 -23.71 -3.28 -19.59
N LEU A 521 -24.03 -3.04 -20.86
CA LEU A 521 -24.09 -4.09 -21.89
C LEU A 521 -22.72 -4.45 -22.47
N ARG A 522 -21.70 -3.61 -22.25
CA ARG A 522 -20.35 -3.81 -22.80
C ARG A 522 -19.74 -5.17 -22.42
N PRO A 523 -19.72 -5.60 -21.14
CA PRO A 523 -19.06 -6.84 -20.75
C PRO A 523 -19.68 -8.10 -21.39
N SER A 524 -20.97 -8.07 -21.71
CA SER A 524 -21.67 -9.20 -22.33
C SER A 524 -21.66 -9.16 -23.85
N LEU A 525 -21.72 -7.97 -24.47
CA LEU A 525 -21.82 -7.82 -25.92
C LEU A 525 -20.47 -7.67 -26.63
N GLU A 526 -19.47 -7.03 -26.00
CA GLU A 526 -18.13 -6.83 -26.60
C GLU A 526 -17.46 -8.13 -27.08
N PRO A 527 -17.42 -9.24 -26.29
CA PRO A 527 -16.82 -10.49 -26.78
C PRO A 527 -17.58 -11.07 -27.98
N VAL A 528 -18.92 -10.99 -27.97
CA VAL A 528 -19.76 -11.51 -29.07
C VAL A 528 -19.66 -10.63 -30.33
N ALA A 529 -19.48 -9.31 -30.15
CA ALA A 529 -19.23 -8.38 -31.25
C ALA A 529 -17.85 -8.62 -31.88
N ASN A 530 -16.83 -8.87 -31.06
CA ASN A 530 -15.47 -9.19 -31.52
C ASN A 530 -15.42 -10.50 -32.33
N GLU A 531 -16.17 -11.54 -31.93
CA GLU A 531 -16.34 -12.77 -32.74
C GLU A 531 -16.84 -12.47 -34.17
N ARG A 532 -17.61 -11.39 -34.33
CA ARG A 532 -18.18 -10.93 -35.61
C ARG A 532 -17.37 -9.81 -36.26
N SER A 533 -16.17 -9.53 -35.78
CA SER A 533 -15.30 -8.45 -36.26
C SER A 533 -15.93 -7.06 -36.18
N LEU A 534 -16.76 -6.80 -35.16
CA LEU A 534 -17.34 -5.49 -34.86
C LEU A 534 -16.67 -4.92 -33.61
N TRP A 535 -16.10 -3.72 -33.71
CA TRP A 535 -15.46 -3.06 -32.57
C TRP A 535 -16.47 -2.30 -31.71
N TRP A 536 -16.22 -2.23 -30.40
CA TRP A 536 -17.13 -1.58 -29.45
C TRP A 536 -17.37 -0.10 -29.76
N ASP A 537 -16.32 0.65 -30.12
CA ASP A 537 -16.42 2.08 -30.43
C ASP A 537 -17.38 2.38 -31.59
N GLU A 538 -17.56 1.42 -32.50
CA GLU A 538 -18.47 1.53 -33.65
C GLU A 538 -19.87 1.04 -33.31
N MET A 539 -19.97 0.10 -32.38
CA MET A 539 -21.23 -0.40 -31.87
C MET A 539 -21.91 0.62 -30.93
N ALA A 540 -21.15 1.46 -30.22
CA ALA A 540 -21.73 2.45 -29.32
C ALA A 540 -22.74 3.40 -30.01
N PRO A 541 -22.45 4.02 -31.18
CA PRO A 541 -23.44 4.76 -31.96
C PRO A 541 -24.65 3.93 -32.41
N VAL A 542 -24.42 2.68 -32.84
CA VAL A 542 -25.50 1.76 -33.25
C VAL A 542 -26.45 1.50 -32.09
N LEU A 543 -25.92 1.19 -30.91
CA LEU A 543 -26.68 0.93 -29.69
C LEU A 543 -27.44 2.18 -29.20
N ARG A 544 -26.89 3.39 -29.36
CA ARG A 544 -27.60 4.64 -29.07
C ARG A 544 -28.85 4.84 -29.94
N SER A 545 -28.82 4.33 -31.17
CA SER A 545 -29.98 4.39 -32.08
C SER A 545 -31.02 3.28 -31.86
N CYS A 546 -30.75 2.31 -30.97
CA CYS A 546 -31.68 1.24 -30.63
C CYS A 546 -32.75 1.70 -29.64
N SER A 547 -33.91 1.02 -29.64
CA SER A 547 -34.97 1.31 -28.66
C SER A 547 -34.65 0.73 -27.28
N ALA A 548 -35.24 1.30 -26.22
CA ALA A 548 -35.07 0.79 -24.85
C ALA A 548 -35.52 -0.68 -24.68
N LYS A 549 -36.47 -1.17 -25.50
CA LYS A 549 -36.90 -2.58 -25.51
C LYS A 549 -35.83 -3.49 -26.15
N GLU A 550 -35.17 -3.00 -27.19
CA GLU A 550 -34.10 -3.70 -27.88
C GLU A 550 -32.85 -3.83 -27.00
N LEU A 551 -32.51 -2.78 -26.23
CA LEU A 551 -31.42 -2.84 -25.26
C LEU A 551 -31.70 -3.80 -24.08
N LYS A 552 -32.96 -3.88 -23.63
CA LYS A 552 -33.35 -4.90 -22.63
C LYS A 552 -33.21 -6.32 -23.19
N ALA A 553 -33.66 -6.56 -24.42
CA ALA A 553 -33.46 -7.85 -25.07
C ALA A 553 -31.96 -8.20 -25.24
N ALA A 554 -31.11 -7.20 -25.46
CA ALA A 554 -29.65 -7.38 -25.52
C ALA A 554 -29.04 -7.82 -24.18
N SER A 555 -29.64 -7.42 -23.05
CA SER A 555 -29.19 -7.87 -21.72
C SER A 555 -29.56 -9.32 -21.41
N GLU A 556 -30.61 -9.86 -22.04
CA GLU A 556 -31.07 -11.25 -21.85
C GLU A 556 -30.32 -12.23 -22.77
N ASP A 557 -30.13 -11.90 -24.04
CA ASP A 557 -29.40 -12.74 -25.01
C ASP A 557 -28.69 -11.90 -26.07
N GLY A 558 -27.41 -11.62 -25.83
CA GLY A 558 -26.57 -10.80 -26.71
C GLY A 558 -26.36 -11.38 -28.11
N LYS A 559 -26.34 -12.72 -28.26
CA LYS A 559 -26.17 -13.38 -29.57
C LYS A 559 -27.40 -13.21 -30.44
N ARG A 560 -28.58 -13.52 -29.90
CA ARG A 560 -29.85 -13.33 -30.61
C ARG A 560 -30.12 -11.88 -30.93
N PHE A 561 -29.75 -10.97 -30.03
CA PHE A 561 -29.84 -9.54 -30.28
C PHE A 561 -29.00 -9.11 -31.49
N LEU A 562 -27.73 -9.51 -31.55
CA LEU A 562 -26.86 -9.18 -32.67
C LEU A 562 -27.34 -9.82 -33.99
N ASP A 563 -27.88 -11.04 -33.97
CA ASP A 563 -28.51 -11.65 -35.15
C ASP A 563 -29.72 -10.87 -35.64
N SER A 564 -30.59 -10.46 -34.72
CA SER A 564 -31.73 -9.60 -35.03
C SER A 564 -31.29 -8.25 -35.62
N LEU A 565 -30.23 -7.66 -35.07
CA LEU A 565 -29.70 -6.37 -35.52
C LEU A 565 -29.06 -6.47 -36.91
N MET A 566 -28.36 -7.55 -37.20
CA MET A 566 -27.79 -7.87 -38.52
C MET A 566 -28.85 -8.16 -39.58
N SER A 567 -30.04 -8.63 -39.17
CA SER A 567 -31.16 -8.88 -40.09
C SER A 567 -31.90 -7.59 -40.51
N LYS A 568 -31.64 -6.46 -39.84
CA LYS A 568 -32.28 -5.17 -40.18
C LYS A 568 -31.69 -4.61 -41.46
N THR A 569 -32.52 -4.45 -42.49
CA THR A 569 -32.12 -3.92 -43.80
C THR A 569 -32.45 -2.43 -44.01
N ARG A 570 -33.15 -1.78 -43.07
CA ARG A 570 -33.64 -0.40 -43.20
C ARG A 570 -33.59 0.33 -41.86
N GLY A 571 -33.42 1.65 -41.91
CA GLY A 571 -33.37 2.53 -40.73
C GLY A 571 -31.96 2.98 -40.37
N GLU A 572 -31.89 3.92 -39.43
CA GLU A 572 -30.63 4.53 -38.99
C GLU A 572 -29.69 3.53 -38.30
N THR A 573 -30.24 2.62 -37.48
CA THR A 573 -29.51 1.49 -36.88
C THR A 573 -28.81 0.63 -37.93
N ALA A 574 -29.51 0.28 -39.02
CA ALA A 574 -28.96 -0.52 -40.11
C ALA A 574 -27.87 0.24 -40.89
N ARG A 575 -28.03 1.56 -41.05
CA ARG A 575 -27.04 2.43 -41.69
C ARG A 575 -25.74 2.47 -40.88
N LEU A 576 -25.84 2.75 -39.58
CA LEU A 576 -24.68 2.80 -38.67
C LEU A 576 -24.00 1.43 -38.56
N LEU A 577 -24.76 0.33 -38.54
CA LEU A 577 -24.20 -1.02 -38.56
C LEU A 577 -23.39 -1.28 -39.85
N CYS A 578 -23.86 -0.81 -41.00
CA CYS A 578 -23.10 -0.93 -42.25
C CYS A 578 -21.79 -0.13 -42.17
N ILE A 579 -21.79 1.06 -41.56
CA ILE A 579 -20.55 1.84 -41.35
C ILE A 579 -19.55 1.07 -40.47
N ALA A 580 -20.00 0.47 -39.36
CA ALA A 580 -19.16 -0.37 -38.51
C ALA A 580 -18.54 -1.56 -39.28
N GLN A 581 -19.34 -2.24 -40.10
CA GLN A 581 -18.86 -3.35 -40.94
C GLN A 581 -17.85 -2.92 -42.02
N LEU A 582 -17.78 -1.64 -42.38
CA LEU A 582 -16.88 -1.13 -43.42
C LEU A 582 -15.44 -0.93 -42.93
N ARG A 583 -15.17 -0.95 -41.62
CA ARG A 583 -13.82 -0.70 -41.09
C ARG A 583 -12.76 -1.62 -41.67
N ARG A 584 -13.00 -2.93 -41.64
CA ARG A 584 -12.05 -3.93 -42.15
C ARG A 584 -11.82 -3.81 -43.67
N PRO A 585 -12.86 -3.81 -44.53
CA PRO A 585 -12.65 -3.73 -45.98
C PRO A 585 -12.11 -2.36 -46.43
N LEU A 586 -12.53 -1.26 -45.82
CA LEU A 586 -12.11 0.08 -46.24
C LEU A 586 -10.71 0.44 -45.72
N SER A 587 -10.34 0.04 -44.49
CA SER A 587 -8.98 0.26 -43.97
C SER A 587 -7.87 -0.42 -44.78
N ALA A 588 -8.19 -1.51 -45.49
CA ALA A 588 -7.25 -2.17 -46.41
C ALA A 588 -6.93 -1.33 -47.66
N VAL A 589 -7.83 -0.42 -48.06
CA VAL A 589 -7.72 0.38 -49.29
C VAL A 589 -7.38 1.85 -49.00
N LEU A 590 -7.56 2.30 -47.75
CA LEU A 590 -7.23 3.67 -47.34
C LEU A 590 -5.71 3.95 -47.43
N PRO A 591 -5.30 5.21 -47.70
CA PRO A 591 -3.89 5.60 -47.68
C PRO A 591 -3.22 5.31 -46.33
N LYS A 592 -1.98 4.81 -46.36
CA LYS A 592 -1.17 4.61 -45.15
C LYS A 592 -1.03 5.92 -44.37
N GLY A 593 -1.31 5.88 -43.08
CA GLY A 593 -1.25 7.05 -42.19
C GLY A 593 -2.58 7.78 -41.97
N LEU A 594 -3.68 7.33 -42.59
CA LEU A 594 -5.02 7.86 -42.29
C LEU A 594 -5.74 6.96 -41.28
N PRO A 595 -6.05 7.44 -40.06
CA PRO A 595 -6.73 6.63 -39.06
C PRO A 595 -8.22 6.49 -39.37
N TRP A 596 -8.83 5.42 -38.87
CA TRP A 596 -10.24 5.14 -39.11
C TRP A 596 -11.18 6.23 -38.57
N HIS A 597 -10.89 6.78 -37.37
CA HIS A 597 -11.73 7.79 -36.73
C HIS A 597 -11.97 9.02 -37.59
N ASP A 598 -11.00 9.39 -38.43
CA ASP A 598 -11.07 10.53 -39.34
C ASP A 598 -12.07 10.29 -40.49
N VAL A 599 -12.17 9.04 -40.97
CA VAL A 599 -13.01 8.68 -42.12
C VAL A 599 -14.47 8.51 -41.71
N VAL A 600 -14.73 8.18 -40.44
CA VAL A 600 -16.06 7.93 -39.89
C VAL A 600 -17.03 9.11 -40.11
N PRO A 601 -16.68 10.39 -39.84
CA PRO A 601 -17.53 11.54 -40.15
C PRO A 601 -17.97 11.63 -41.62
N ALA A 602 -17.07 11.32 -42.57
CA ALA A 602 -17.40 11.32 -44.00
C ALA A 602 -18.39 10.18 -44.34
N LEU A 603 -18.24 9.01 -43.73
CA LEU A 603 -19.17 7.89 -43.90
C LEU A 603 -20.55 8.18 -43.28
N HIS A 604 -20.61 8.96 -42.20
CA HIS A 604 -21.88 9.37 -41.58
C HIS A 604 -22.72 10.26 -42.50
N GLN A 605 -22.12 10.93 -43.49
CA GLN A 605 -22.85 11.72 -44.49
C GLN A 605 -23.41 10.88 -45.65
N VAL A 606 -23.12 9.57 -45.71
CA VAL A 606 -23.76 8.68 -46.68
C VAL A 606 -25.19 8.38 -46.23
N GLU A 607 -26.17 8.89 -46.97
CA GLU A 607 -27.59 8.84 -46.60
C GLU A 607 -28.22 7.46 -46.80
N THR A 608 -27.77 6.69 -47.79
CA THR A 608 -28.44 5.45 -48.19
C THR A 608 -27.74 4.18 -47.70
N VAL A 609 -28.51 3.28 -47.07
CA VAL A 609 -28.01 1.96 -46.62
C VAL A 609 -27.50 1.11 -47.79
N LYS A 610 -28.12 1.25 -48.98
CA LYS A 610 -27.70 0.50 -50.17
C LYS A 610 -26.30 0.88 -50.63
N GLU A 611 -25.92 2.16 -50.58
CA GLU A 611 -24.57 2.61 -50.96
C GLU A 611 -23.50 2.10 -50.00
N LEU A 612 -23.82 1.99 -48.69
CA LEU A 612 -22.90 1.42 -47.71
C LEU A 612 -22.77 -0.11 -47.86
N GLN A 613 -23.85 -0.79 -48.21
CA GLN A 613 -23.83 -2.23 -48.50
C GLN A 613 -23.03 -2.54 -49.78
N THR A 614 -23.19 -1.76 -50.85
CA THR A 614 -22.38 -1.93 -52.07
C THR A 614 -20.91 -1.57 -51.81
N ALA A 615 -20.63 -0.58 -50.97
CA ALA A 615 -19.26 -0.26 -50.55
C ALA A 615 -18.60 -1.40 -49.75
N ARG A 616 -19.38 -2.27 -49.09
CA ARG A 616 -18.85 -3.44 -48.38
C ARG A 616 -18.32 -4.49 -49.35
N GLU A 617 -19.00 -4.66 -50.48
CA GLU A 617 -18.62 -5.60 -51.54
C GLU A 617 -17.54 -5.03 -52.47
N ALA A 618 -17.53 -3.70 -52.68
CA ALA A 618 -16.59 -2.99 -53.52
C ALA A 618 -16.10 -1.68 -52.86
N PRO A 619 -15.19 -1.76 -51.86
CA PRO A 619 -14.67 -0.57 -51.16
C PRO A 619 -13.88 0.36 -52.08
N ASP A 620 -13.22 -0.18 -53.11
CA ASP A 620 -12.50 0.59 -54.13
C ASP A 620 -13.43 1.55 -54.90
N LEU A 621 -14.67 1.13 -55.16
CA LEU A 621 -15.65 1.93 -55.88
C LEU A 621 -16.12 3.11 -55.03
N LEU A 622 -16.28 2.91 -53.72
CA LEU A 622 -16.61 3.99 -52.78
C LEU A 622 -15.47 5.01 -52.75
N LEU A 623 -14.22 4.57 -52.63
CA LEU A 623 -13.06 5.45 -52.63
C LEU A 623 -12.87 6.17 -53.98
N TRP A 624 -13.14 5.50 -55.10
CA TRP A 624 -13.17 6.14 -56.41
C TRP A 624 -14.24 7.23 -56.48
N LYS A 625 -15.44 6.97 -55.96
CA LYS A 625 -16.55 7.95 -55.90
C LYS A 625 -16.21 9.14 -54.99
N MET A 626 -15.57 8.88 -53.84
CA MET A 626 -15.10 9.92 -52.90
C MET A 626 -13.99 10.79 -53.52
N ASN A 627 -13.16 10.24 -54.40
CA ASN A 627 -12.13 11.01 -55.12
C ASN A 627 -12.64 11.75 -56.36
N SER A 628 -13.70 11.25 -57.02
CA SER A 628 -14.14 11.75 -58.34
C SER A 628 -15.26 12.80 -58.26
N ASN A 629 -16.15 12.72 -57.26
CA ASN A 629 -17.32 13.62 -57.13
C ASN A 629 -17.07 14.76 -56.15
N SER A 630 -15.94 15.46 -56.30
CA SER A 630 -15.42 16.43 -55.34
C SER A 630 -16.24 17.71 -55.15
N GLN A 631 -17.24 17.98 -55.99
CA GLN A 631 -17.98 19.26 -55.99
C GLN A 631 -19.45 19.17 -55.54
N GLU A 632 -20.08 17.99 -55.59
CA GLU A 632 -21.54 17.86 -55.36
C GLU A 632 -21.90 16.86 -54.24
N TRP A 633 -20.98 15.99 -53.84
CA TRP A 633 -21.25 14.93 -52.87
C TRP A 633 -20.57 15.22 -51.53
N ALA A 634 -21.35 15.44 -50.48
CA ALA A 634 -20.86 15.87 -49.17
C ALA A 634 -19.76 14.95 -48.57
N PRO A 635 -19.87 13.60 -48.64
CA PRO A 635 -18.79 12.70 -48.22
C PRO A 635 -17.46 12.89 -48.98
N ALA A 636 -17.52 13.24 -50.27
CA ALA A 636 -16.32 13.51 -51.08
C ALA A 636 -15.66 14.84 -50.73
N LEU A 637 -16.45 15.85 -50.30
CA LEU A 637 -15.92 17.12 -49.82
C LEU A 637 -15.10 16.90 -48.53
N LEU A 638 -15.67 16.22 -47.54
CA LEU A 638 -14.94 15.91 -46.30
C LEU A 638 -13.69 15.06 -46.55
N TYR A 639 -13.78 14.06 -47.43
CA TYR A 639 -12.66 13.17 -47.72
C TYR A 639 -11.45 13.88 -48.35
N GLN A 640 -11.66 14.95 -49.12
CA GLN A 640 -10.56 15.74 -49.69
C GLN A 640 -9.65 16.34 -48.62
N PHE A 641 -10.22 16.82 -47.51
CA PHE A 641 -9.45 17.33 -46.38
C PHE A 641 -8.69 16.20 -45.68
N LEU A 642 -9.36 15.07 -45.44
CA LEU A 642 -8.79 13.92 -44.73
C LEU A 642 -7.59 13.31 -45.47
N ARG A 643 -7.63 13.22 -46.80
CA ARG A 643 -6.54 12.68 -47.62
C ARG A 643 -5.23 13.47 -47.51
N LEU A 644 -5.26 14.69 -47.01
CA LEU A 644 -4.07 15.54 -46.85
C LEU A 644 -3.24 15.18 -45.61
N ARG A 645 -3.84 14.54 -44.61
CA ARG A 645 -3.18 14.17 -43.33
C ARG A 645 -1.84 13.45 -43.53
N PRO A 646 -1.73 12.35 -44.30
CA PRO A 646 -0.47 11.63 -44.44
C PRO A 646 0.66 12.45 -45.07
N LYS A 647 0.34 13.51 -45.83
CA LYS A 647 1.33 14.37 -46.50
C LYS A 647 1.68 15.61 -45.68
N MET A 648 0.73 16.15 -44.93
CA MET A 648 0.85 17.44 -44.24
C MET A 648 1.21 17.29 -42.76
N GLU A 649 0.74 16.25 -42.07
CA GLU A 649 1.02 16.03 -40.63
C GLU A 649 2.52 15.92 -40.32
N PRO A 650 3.34 15.16 -41.09
CA PRO A 650 4.79 15.12 -40.84
C PRO A 650 5.46 16.49 -41.04
N LYS A 651 5.02 17.25 -42.04
CA LYS A 651 5.55 18.59 -42.34
C LYS A 651 5.10 19.64 -41.33
N LEU A 652 3.90 19.49 -40.78
CA LEU A 652 3.41 20.35 -39.71
C LEU A 652 4.27 20.18 -38.45
N ALA A 653 4.60 18.93 -38.10
CA ALA A 653 5.47 18.63 -36.95
C ALA A 653 6.88 19.23 -37.10
N GLU A 654 7.41 19.34 -38.32
CA GLU A 654 8.68 20.03 -38.61
C GLU A 654 8.60 21.56 -38.43
N VAL A 655 7.49 22.18 -38.84
CA VAL A 655 7.35 23.65 -38.89
C VAL A 655 6.84 24.24 -37.58
N ALA A 656 5.95 23.53 -36.88
CA ALA A 656 5.32 23.97 -35.63
C ALA A 656 5.29 22.80 -34.63
N PRO A 657 6.43 22.49 -33.99
CA PRO A 657 6.51 21.37 -33.05
C PRO A 657 5.53 21.59 -31.88
N GLY A 658 4.76 20.54 -31.58
CA GLY A 658 3.76 20.54 -30.50
C GLY A 658 2.33 20.80 -30.95
N VAL A 659 2.08 21.29 -32.17
CA VAL A 659 0.70 21.47 -32.67
C VAL A 659 0.08 20.12 -33.03
N TYR A 660 -1.08 19.80 -32.44
CA TYR A 660 -1.83 18.59 -32.74
C TYR A 660 -2.54 18.70 -34.09
N TRP A 661 -2.53 17.61 -34.85
CA TRP A 661 -3.19 17.54 -36.16
C TRP A 661 -4.69 17.82 -36.06
N GLU A 662 -5.35 17.33 -35.02
CA GLU A 662 -6.81 17.44 -34.82
C GLU A 662 -7.28 18.89 -34.72
N ASP A 663 -6.50 19.77 -34.08
CA ASP A 663 -6.80 21.20 -33.99
C ASP A 663 -6.45 21.92 -35.29
N PHE A 664 -5.34 21.55 -35.93
CA PHE A 664 -4.97 22.11 -37.24
C PHE A 664 -5.99 21.76 -38.34
N ALA A 665 -6.55 20.55 -38.30
CA ALA A 665 -7.53 20.08 -39.28
C ALA A 665 -8.78 20.96 -39.34
N LYS A 666 -9.19 21.58 -38.22
CA LYS A 666 -10.30 22.57 -38.18
C LYS A 666 -10.01 23.80 -39.04
N SER A 667 -8.74 24.20 -39.12
CA SER A 667 -8.29 25.30 -40.00
C SER A 667 -8.44 24.92 -41.47
N LEU A 668 -8.16 23.66 -41.82
CA LEU A 668 -8.32 23.16 -43.19
C LEU A 668 -9.79 23.01 -43.58
N GLN A 669 -10.64 22.55 -42.66
CA GLN A 669 -12.09 22.40 -42.89
C GLN A 669 -12.80 23.75 -43.15
N ALA A 670 -12.21 24.85 -42.71
CA ALA A 670 -12.73 26.21 -42.92
C ALA A 670 -12.35 26.81 -44.29
N LEU A 671 -11.55 26.12 -45.12
CA LEU A 671 -11.09 26.61 -46.42
C LEU A 671 -12.03 26.28 -47.56
N GLU A 672 -12.03 27.12 -48.59
CA GLU A 672 -12.66 26.77 -49.87
C GLU A 672 -11.86 25.70 -50.63
N PRO A 673 -12.49 24.86 -51.48
CA PRO A 673 -11.81 23.80 -52.23
C PRO A 673 -10.63 24.27 -53.08
N LEU A 674 -10.67 25.51 -53.59
CA LEU A 674 -9.58 26.09 -54.39
C LEU A 674 -8.37 26.48 -53.54
N GLU A 675 -8.62 26.96 -52.31
CA GLU A 675 -7.59 27.33 -51.34
C GLU A 675 -6.92 26.08 -50.75
N LEU A 676 -7.69 25.01 -50.57
CA LEU A 676 -7.19 23.70 -50.15
C LEU A 676 -6.15 23.13 -51.14
N LEU A 677 -6.39 23.26 -52.45
CA LEU A 677 -5.44 22.88 -53.49
C LEU A 677 -4.15 23.73 -53.45
N GLN A 678 -4.23 24.99 -53.00
CA GLN A 678 -3.06 25.84 -52.80
C GLN A 678 -2.29 25.46 -51.54
N ALA A 679 -2.98 25.09 -50.46
CA ALA A 679 -2.39 24.56 -49.25
C ALA A 679 -1.65 23.23 -49.50
N GLU A 680 -2.19 22.33 -50.34
CA GLU A 680 -1.50 21.09 -50.72
C GLU A 680 -0.19 21.36 -51.49
N LYS A 681 -0.15 22.42 -52.32
CA LYS A 681 1.05 22.79 -53.09
C LYS A 681 2.20 23.29 -52.22
N SER A 682 1.91 24.04 -51.16
CA SER A 682 2.93 24.52 -50.21
C SER A 682 2.35 24.83 -48.85
N ILE A 683 2.56 23.92 -47.89
CA ILE A 683 2.17 24.12 -46.48
C ILE A 683 2.85 25.36 -45.88
N TYR A 684 4.11 25.61 -46.22
CA TYR A 684 4.88 26.76 -45.73
C TYR A 684 4.23 28.09 -46.10
N ARG A 685 3.83 28.24 -47.36
CA ARG A 685 3.19 29.47 -47.84
C ARG A 685 1.78 29.63 -47.26
N PHE A 686 1.09 28.52 -47.06
CA PHE A 686 -0.23 28.51 -46.43
C PHE A 686 -0.17 28.94 -44.96
N LEU A 687 0.75 28.38 -44.16
CA LEU A 687 0.95 28.79 -42.76
C LEU A 687 1.33 30.27 -42.63
N GLN A 688 2.15 30.79 -43.55
CA GLN A 688 2.46 32.22 -43.61
C GLN A 688 1.22 33.09 -43.87
N LEU A 689 0.28 32.64 -44.71
CA LEU A 689 -0.96 33.36 -44.97
C LEU A 689 -1.87 33.39 -43.74
N LEU A 690 -1.95 32.28 -42.99
CA LEU A 690 -2.71 32.21 -41.73
C LEU A 690 -2.16 33.18 -40.65
N ASP A 691 -0.84 33.37 -40.61
CA ASP A 691 -0.21 34.31 -39.67
C ASP A 691 -0.47 35.80 -40.03
N ILE A 692 -0.70 36.09 -41.32
CA ILE A 692 -0.98 37.43 -41.86
C ILE A 692 -2.45 37.81 -41.67
N TYR A 693 -3.38 36.86 -41.81
CA TYR A 693 -4.82 37.08 -41.73
C TYR A 693 -5.45 36.34 -40.53
N PRO A 694 -5.17 36.78 -39.28
CA PRO A 694 -5.67 36.13 -38.07
C PRO A 694 -7.21 36.18 -37.96
N ALA A 695 -7.83 37.24 -38.49
CA ALA A 695 -9.27 37.46 -38.37
C ALA A 695 -10.11 36.46 -39.19
N ASP A 696 -9.52 35.83 -40.20
CA ASP A 696 -10.21 34.87 -41.06
C ASP A 696 -10.45 33.55 -40.30
N PRO A 697 -11.56 32.82 -40.58
CA PRO A 697 -11.88 31.58 -39.88
C PRO A 697 -10.74 30.54 -39.86
N PRO A 698 -9.97 30.31 -40.95
CA PRO A 698 -8.81 29.43 -40.93
C PRO A 698 -7.68 29.93 -40.03
N GLY A 699 -7.43 31.25 -40.01
CA GLY A 699 -6.40 31.88 -39.18
C GLY A 699 -6.72 31.77 -37.69
N ARG A 700 -7.99 31.94 -37.31
CA ARG A 700 -8.46 31.78 -35.93
C ARG A 700 -8.19 30.37 -35.38
N TRP A 701 -8.57 29.34 -36.13
CA TRP A 701 -8.31 27.95 -35.74
C TRP A 701 -6.82 27.64 -35.63
N TRP A 702 -6.00 28.26 -36.49
CA TRP A 702 -4.55 28.14 -36.44
C TRP A 702 -3.95 28.70 -35.15
N PHE A 703 -4.38 29.88 -34.71
CA PHE A 703 -3.90 30.46 -33.44
C PHE A 703 -4.37 29.65 -32.22
N MET A 704 -5.60 29.11 -32.23
CA MET A 704 -6.06 28.19 -31.18
C MET A 704 -5.20 26.92 -31.13
N ALA A 705 -4.91 26.30 -32.27
CA ALA A 705 -4.08 25.09 -32.33
C ALA A 705 -2.66 25.32 -31.78
N ARG A 706 -2.11 26.53 -31.94
CA ARG A 706 -0.81 26.93 -31.38
C ARG A 706 -0.84 27.24 -29.89
N LEU A 707 -1.99 27.58 -29.33
CA LEU A 707 -2.14 27.87 -27.91
C LEU A 707 -2.20 26.59 -27.06
N ARG A 708 -2.70 25.48 -27.62
CA ARG A 708 -2.86 24.20 -26.91
C ARG A 708 -1.63 23.77 -26.13
N PRO A 709 -0.43 23.69 -26.72
CA PRO A 709 0.74 23.13 -26.02
C PRO A 709 1.19 23.98 -24.84
N HIS A 710 0.84 25.27 -24.82
CA HIS A 710 1.22 26.22 -23.79
C HIS A 710 0.16 26.36 -22.68
N MET A 711 -1.09 26.01 -22.98
CA MET A 711 -2.22 26.19 -22.08
C MET A 711 -2.78 24.89 -21.54
N GLU A 712 -2.71 23.77 -22.27
CA GLU A 712 -3.37 22.50 -21.93
C GLU A 712 -3.02 22.06 -20.50
N LEU A 713 -1.73 22.07 -20.14
CA LEU A 713 -1.29 21.74 -18.79
C LEU A 713 -1.85 22.71 -17.72
N GLN A 714 -1.89 24.01 -18.02
CA GLN A 714 -2.42 25.02 -17.09
C GLN A 714 -3.95 24.93 -16.96
N LEU A 715 -4.66 24.72 -18.06
CA LEU A 715 -6.09 24.47 -18.09
C LEU A 715 -6.43 23.21 -17.32
N GLU A 716 -5.63 22.15 -17.45
CA GLU A 716 -5.76 20.92 -16.68
C GLU A 716 -5.58 21.17 -15.18
N THR A 717 -4.57 21.96 -14.77
CA THR A 717 -4.39 22.36 -13.37
C THR A 717 -5.54 23.22 -12.84
N GLN A 718 -6.15 24.03 -13.70
CA GLN A 718 -7.34 24.85 -13.40
C GLN A 718 -8.66 24.08 -13.55
N GLY A 719 -8.57 22.81 -13.99
CA GLY A 719 -9.69 21.90 -14.14
C GLY A 719 -10.42 21.94 -15.49
N ASN A 720 -10.18 22.93 -16.35
CA ASN A 720 -10.83 23.06 -17.67
C ASN A 720 -10.32 21.98 -18.65
N THR A 721 -11.17 21.55 -19.56
CA THR A 721 -10.72 20.76 -20.73
C THR A 721 -10.34 21.69 -21.88
N TRP A 722 -9.48 21.19 -22.78
CA TRP A 722 -9.13 21.94 -23.98
C TRP A 722 -10.38 22.21 -24.84
N GLU A 723 -11.29 21.25 -24.93
CA GLU A 723 -12.52 21.36 -25.71
C GLU A 723 -13.45 22.46 -25.20
N GLU A 724 -13.63 22.57 -23.88
CA GLU A 724 -14.39 23.66 -23.24
C GLU A 724 -13.74 25.03 -23.48
N ALA A 725 -12.40 25.09 -23.42
CA ALA A 725 -11.66 26.31 -23.70
C ALA A 725 -11.79 26.72 -25.17
N VAL A 726 -11.80 25.76 -26.10
CA VAL A 726 -11.96 26.00 -27.54
C VAL A 726 -13.32 26.63 -27.86
N GLU A 727 -14.40 26.20 -27.20
CA GLU A 727 -15.72 26.80 -27.39
C GLU A 727 -15.70 28.29 -27.03
N MET A 728 -15.12 28.65 -25.88
CA MET A 728 -14.98 30.05 -25.46
C MET A 728 -14.02 30.85 -26.37
N MET A 729 -12.89 30.26 -26.75
CA MET A 729 -11.90 30.91 -27.62
C MET A 729 -12.41 31.12 -29.05
N SER A 730 -13.39 30.34 -29.49
CA SER A 730 -13.99 30.48 -30.82
C SER A 730 -14.74 31.80 -31.00
N GLU A 731 -15.22 32.39 -29.90
CA GLU A 731 -15.93 33.69 -29.86
C GLU A 731 -14.98 34.90 -29.71
N MET A 732 -13.71 34.67 -29.39
CA MET A 732 -12.71 35.72 -29.16
C MET A 732 -12.11 36.29 -30.45
N ASP A 733 -11.56 37.51 -30.36
CA ASP A 733 -10.88 38.12 -31.50
C ASP A 733 -9.48 37.50 -31.70
N ALA A 734 -9.26 36.91 -32.86
CA ALA A 734 -8.03 36.20 -33.15
C ALA A 734 -6.78 37.10 -33.20
N ALA A 735 -6.94 38.37 -33.59
CA ALA A 735 -5.83 39.32 -33.72
C ALA A 735 -5.48 39.97 -32.39
N PHE A 736 -6.48 40.28 -31.57
CA PHE A 736 -6.31 41.04 -30.33
C PHE A 736 -6.27 40.17 -29.06
N ASP A 737 -6.90 38.99 -29.06
CA ASP A 737 -6.95 38.10 -27.89
C ASP A 737 -6.07 36.86 -28.05
N LEU A 738 -6.24 36.09 -29.13
CA LEU A 738 -5.59 34.79 -29.29
C LEU A 738 -4.11 34.89 -29.66
N LYS A 739 -3.76 35.76 -30.62
CA LYS A 739 -2.36 35.92 -31.06
C LYS A 739 -1.43 36.43 -29.95
N PRO A 740 -1.80 37.43 -29.12
CA PRO A 740 -0.98 37.85 -27.98
C PRO A 740 -0.89 36.80 -26.86
N ALA A 741 -1.93 35.97 -26.68
CA ALA A 741 -1.96 34.94 -25.64
C ALA A 741 -0.85 33.88 -25.78
N ILE A 742 -0.31 33.67 -26.99
CA ILE A 742 0.82 32.75 -27.23
C ILE A 742 2.07 33.18 -26.44
N HIS A 743 2.26 34.49 -26.25
CA HIS A 743 3.41 35.04 -25.53
C HIS A 743 3.15 35.25 -24.02
N GLY A 744 1.93 35.01 -23.55
CA GLY A 744 1.52 35.19 -22.16
C GLY A 744 0.36 34.28 -21.72
N PRO A 745 0.52 32.94 -21.80
CA PRO A 745 -0.56 31.98 -21.59
C PRO A 745 -1.14 32.01 -20.16
N ALA A 746 -0.28 32.21 -19.14
CA ALA A 746 -0.72 32.20 -17.74
C ALA A 746 -1.73 33.32 -17.41
N ALA A 747 -1.49 34.53 -17.91
CA ALA A 747 -2.40 35.66 -17.73
C ALA A 747 -3.72 35.46 -18.50
N PHE A 748 -3.67 34.77 -19.65
CA PHE A 748 -4.85 34.46 -20.44
C PHE A 748 -5.71 33.37 -19.81
N CYS A 749 -5.11 32.31 -19.27
CA CYS A 749 -5.80 31.27 -18.50
C CYS A 749 -6.57 31.86 -17.30
N LEU A 750 -5.95 32.80 -16.57
CA LEU A 750 -6.62 33.51 -15.46
C LEU A 750 -7.85 34.31 -15.91
N ARG A 751 -7.82 34.94 -17.10
CA ARG A 751 -8.98 35.64 -17.68
C ARG A 751 -10.09 34.67 -18.09
N LEU A 752 -9.75 33.53 -18.67
CA LEU A 752 -10.72 32.49 -19.07
C LEU A 752 -11.44 31.87 -17.86
N ALA A 753 -10.77 31.78 -16.71
CA ALA A 753 -11.33 31.23 -15.48
C ALA A 753 -12.46 32.08 -14.86
N GLU A 754 -12.59 33.37 -15.19
CA GLU A 754 -13.67 34.25 -14.67
C GLU A 754 -15.04 33.96 -15.32
N GLY A 755 -15.09 33.20 -16.42
CA GLY A 755 -16.32 32.78 -17.08
C GLY A 755 -17.07 33.89 -17.85
N PRO A 756 -18.16 33.54 -18.57
CA PRO A 756 -18.84 34.43 -19.52
C PRO A 756 -19.65 35.58 -18.87
N ALA A 757 -19.78 35.65 -17.54
CA ALA A 757 -20.59 36.65 -16.86
C ALA A 757 -20.01 38.09 -16.90
N ARG A 758 -18.85 38.31 -17.53
CA ARG A 758 -18.21 39.62 -17.69
C ARG A 758 -17.88 40.03 -19.13
N LEU A 759 -18.43 39.34 -20.13
CA LEU A 759 -18.38 39.80 -21.53
C LEU A 759 -19.64 40.54 -21.99
N ALA A 760 -20.56 40.84 -21.06
CA ALA A 760 -21.61 41.83 -21.28
C ALA A 760 -21.05 43.24 -21.01
N PHE A 761 -20.63 43.92 -22.07
CA PHE A 761 -20.43 45.37 -22.03
C PHE A 761 -21.72 46.04 -21.52
N GLY A 762 -21.61 46.78 -20.42
CA GLY A 762 -22.73 47.46 -19.80
C GLY A 762 -23.42 48.41 -20.77
N ALA A 763 -24.71 48.16 -21.02
CA ALA A 763 -25.60 49.19 -21.53
C ALA A 763 -25.78 50.24 -20.44
N PHE A 764 -25.20 51.43 -20.61
CA PHE A 764 -25.85 52.72 -20.39
C PHE A 764 -24.92 53.86 -20.84
N GLY A 765 -25.35 54.57 -21.89
CA GLY A 765 -24.70 55.80 -22.37
C GLY A 765 -24.84 55.93 -23.88
N ALA A 766 -25.88 56.64 -24.33
CA ALA A 766 -26.11 56.97 -25.72
C ALA A 766 -24.94 57.80 -26.29
N ASP A 767 -24.15 57.19 -27.17
CA ASP A 767 -23.75 57.74 -28.47
C ASP A 767 -22.89 56.72 -29.21
N GLY A 768 -23.28 56.41 -30.46
CA GLY A 768 -22.63 55.41 -31.27
C GLY A 768 -21.24 55.86 -31.73
N ALA A 769 -20.19 55.25 -31.18
CA ALA A 769 -18.89 55.11 -31.83
C ALA A 769 -18.06 54.01 -31.14
N ASN A 770 -17.71 52.96 -31.89
CA ASN A 770 -16.70 51.98 -31.51
C ASN A 770 -15.41 52.69 -31.08
N ARG A 771 -15.00 52.55 -29.82
CA ARG A 771 -13.64 52.86 -29.38
C ARG A 771 -12.89 51.57 -29.09
N THR A 772 -11.88 51.32 -29.92
CA THR A 772 -10.84 50.32 -29.76
C THR A 772 -9.91 50.69 -28.60
N LEU A 773 -9.52 49.69 -27.79
CA LEU A 773 -8.52 49.85 -26.73
C LEU A 773 -7.15 50.23 -27.33
N ARG A 774 -6.46 51.21 -26.73
CA ARG A 774 -5.09 51.61 -27.13
C ARG A 774 -4.06 50.99 -26.19
N PRO A 775 -2.79 50.84 -26.62
CA PRO A 775 -1.71 50.29 -25.78
C PRO A 775 -1.48 51.04 -24.45
N GLU A 776 -1.96 52.28 -24.36
CA GLU A 776 -1.85 53.15 -23.18
C GLU A 776 -2.76 52.68 -22.03
N ASP A 777 -3.87 51.97 -22.32
CA ASP A 777 -4.81 51.45 -21.32
C ASP A 777 -4.26 50.26 -20.52
N LEU A 778 -3.16 49.64 -21.00
CA LEU A 778 -2.44 48.55 -20.32
C LEU A 778 -1.42 49.04 -19.28
N GLN A 779 -1.12 50.34 -19.21
CA GLN A 779 -0.13 50.87 -18.25
C GLN A 779 -0.73 51.15 -16.85
N GLY A 780 -2.06 51.10 -16.71
CA GLY A 780 -2.76 51.41 -15.44
C GLY A 780 -2.84 50.26 -14.44
N LEU A 781 -2.49 49.02 -14.82
CA LEU A 781 -2.48 47.85 -13.94
C LEU A 781 -1.06 47.55 -13.46
N GLN A 782 -0.49 48.48 -12.68
CA GLN A 782 0.65 48.15 -11.82
C GLN A 782 0.17 47.16 -10.75
N ILE A 783 0.56 45.90 -10.94
CA ILE A 783 0.56 44.87 -9.91
C ILE A 783 1.30 45.45 -8.70
N ARG A 784 0.62 45.59 -7.56
CA ARG A 784 1.29 45.76 -6.27
C ARG A 784 2.01 44.44 -5.96
N VAL A 785 3.23 44.31 -6.46
CA VAL A 785 4.21 43.37 -5.93
C VAL A 785 4.62 43.93 -4.58
N SER A 786 4.16 43.31 -3.48
CA SER A 786 4.74 43.56 -2.17
C SER A 786 6.15 43.01 -2.18
N THR A 787 7.12 43.92 -2.16
CA THR A 787 8.53 43.65 -1.88
C THR A 787 8.66 42.97 -0.52
N ALA A 788 9.07 41.71 -0.51
CA ALA A 788 9.72 41.12 0.64
C ALA A 788 11.23 41.26 0.42
N ASP A 789 11.81 42.24 1.11
CA ASP A 789 13.25 42.32 1.30
C ASP A 789 13.75 41.08 2.06
N SER A 790 14.86 40.54 1.54
CA SER A 790 15.97 39.86 2.22
C SER A 790 16.29 38.50 1.60
N PHE A 791 17.24 38.49 0.66
CA PHE A 791 18.39 37.57 0.59
C PHE A 791 19.20 37.91 -0.66
N GLU A 792 19.86 39.08 -0.65
CA GLU A 792 21.06 39.31 -1.46
C GLU A 792 22.27 39.19 -0.53
N GLY A 793 23.02 38.11 -0.71
CA GLY A 793 24.28 37.87 -0.03
C GLY A 793 25.08 36.83 -0.81
N ALA A 794 26.10 37.30 -1.51
CA ALA A 794 27.19 36.56 -2.14
C ALA A 794 26.95 36.01 -3.56
N ALA A 795 27.28 36.82 -4.57
CA ALA A 795 28.04 36.36 -5.74
C ALA A 795 28.63 37.55 -6.52
N ALA A 796 29.72 38.13 -6.03
CA ALA A 796 30.60 38.99 -6.82
C ALA A 796 32.04 38.86 -6.32
N ALA A 797 32.80 37.95 -6.94
CA ALA A 797 34.26 38.02 -7.05
C ALA A 797 34.72 36.93 -8.03
N THR A 798 35.11 37.33 -9.25
CA THR A 798 36.48 37.18 -9.79
C THR A 798 36.48 37.41 -11.30
N GLU A 799 36.85 38.61 -11.73
CA GLU A 799 37.71 38.81 -12.92
C GLU A 799 39.17 38.75 -12.41
N SER A 800 40.10 38.01 -13.01
CA SER A 800 40.96 38.43 -14.13
C SER A 800 42.25 37.59 -14.08
N PRO A 801 43.15 37.61 -15.09
CA PRO A 801 43.07 38.25 -16.41
C PRO A 801 42.99 37.28 -17.59
#